data_AF-A0AAU9VRY8-F1
#
_entry.id   AF-A0AAU9VRY8-F1
#
_cell.length_a   1.000
_cell.length_b   1.000
_cell.length_c   1.000
_cell.angle_alpha   90.00
_cell.angle_beta   90.00
_cell.angle_gamma   90.00
#
_symmetry.space_group_name_H-M   'P 1'
#
loop_
_entity.id
_entity.type
_entity.pdbx_description
1 polymer ?
#
loop_
_entity_poly.entity_id
_entity_poly.type
_entity_poly.pdbx_seq_one_letter_code
_entity_poly.pdbx_strand_id
1 'polypeptide(L)'
;MSELPPDEVRRRRLARLNQGTMSSSHPPSDSHSIPVRTSLKPLAEGSAVSTQDSGYGSLSQSFEFDEQSQDTGDKCGKRTSPTCSSSPSENFKFKRTRDGFDKDDTSHVKMSSVTDEHIVKSICSIFKVSFKSSEVSCDTVYLPTLAEDLSLVDLSSGTVCNVINQVIMERLTQFRAHQDGMSVSPTLTIAQETSQMAIDDNLTDCRSTECISLLGEGKANPSPSNCVKESTTVYQSKLLKYLVNSYNHSLNEEKNYPKRSQEERWITLLTQARRQCVLFSVLILQGCFSLDRSVLQKSPLVHLFINEECDIPFTFLVELVTTVASDSHLCMKIFKPVLLSLNQEMQNCHLAAEGFKAPLLALSKLCDIRLGTTSVRPICNLMVALSNMWIPSPLSKAEGKEIERLSLIGPFLSLSVFSEECPQIVDRYFSESSENVKLVNVTLRSALRIVRTEVFKIIHSMLVSTESRDACLQFIASVLARNYRKAQLQVDDRQVASDGFMLNFMTVLQQLCAKVKIEKVDSLYLHHPKSRVNISQESRLKLTSQQVKEWKQELDSKNAWLEPKFPTECFFMAIQAHHLAILPACRRHSRRQKAHRELTRMIEHLESHESEWIDTPMASRNKGLLKKWREQIKKLENGKACSDVVLLDDELLRGCLKFYGFLATWILRLVDPNKKGISIPLPEKIAMELASLPDYFVGDVAEFLLFVNMHAYHVLEDPAMNDIVTFFVVFVCSPNYISNPYLVAKIVEVLFVMNPSIQPAASKIHEMIVSHPLALDHLAPALMNFYTDVETTGSSNEFYDKFSIRYHISIIMKSLWQDVGHRGAIMKQSRTAQFVRFVNMLINDTTFLLDESLDSLKSINETQQMMANVADWEALPRDMRTSRLRQLSTDERQCRSYLTLASETLDMMLYLSKHVQAPFLRPELIDRIAAMLNFNLQQLCGPKCRNLKVKNPEKYGFEPKTLLDRLTQIYVNLDSEEFAKAVAGDQRSYRRELFFDAAKHLHKTLLKTEAEIYRFKEFASKVEIKAAENAARNEDYDDAPDEFKDPLMMTLMLEPVILPTSGKIMDRAVITRHLLNSDTDPFNRQPLTTDMLQPATELRIQIEEWLQNRQRED
;
A
#
# COMPACT_ATOMS: atom_id res chain seq x y z
N MET A 1 -12.21 23.32 32.59
CA MET A 1 -13.02 22.14 33.01
C MET A 1 -12.32 21.34 34.11
N SER A 2 -11.18 21.80 34.63
CA SER A 2 -10.27 21.11 35.56
C SER A 2 -10.57 21.32 37.04
N GLU A 3 -11.56 22.15 37.39
CA GLU A 3 -11.83 22.57 38.78
C GLU A 3 -13.25 22.25 39.26
N LEU A 4 -14.05 21.60 38.42
CA LEU A 4 -15.38 21.14 38.84
C LEU A 4 -15.23 19.78 39.54
N PRO A 5 -15.99 19.51 40.62
CA PRO A 5 -16.01 18.20 41.26
C PRO A 5 -16.37 17.12 40.22
N PRO A 6 -15.79 15.91 40.28
CA PRO A 6 -16.01 14.85 39.28
C PRO A 6 -17.49 14.57 39.01
N ASP A 7 -18.35 14.67 40.02
CA ASP A 7 -19.80 14.50 39.89
C ASP A 7 -20.48 15.64 39.10
N GLU A 8 -19.98 16.87 39.22
CA GLU A 8 -20.45 18.05 38.48
C GLU A 8 -19.92 18.05 37.04
N VAL A 9 -18.67 17.60 36.83
CA VAL A 9 -18.11 17.30 35.51
C VAL A 9 -18.91 16.20 34.82
N ARG A 10 -19.26 15.13 35.54
CA ARG A 10 -20.09 14.01 35.09
C ARG A 10 -21.49 14.49 34.70
N ARG A 11 -22.16 15.31 35.53
CA ARG A 11 -23.48 15.90 35.21
C ARG A 11 -23.43 16.79 33.97
N ARG A 12 -22.46 17.69 33.87
CA ARG A 12 -22.37 18.63 32.73
C ARG A 12 -21.92 17.95 31.44
N ARG A 13 -21.17 16.84 31.52
CA ARG A 13 -20.82 15.99 30.36
C ARG A 13 -22.00 15.14 29.89
N LEU A 14 -22.77 14.53 30.81
CA LEU A 14 -24.02 13.83 30.48
C LEU A 14 -25.06 14.79 29.85
N ALA A 15 -25.12 16.04 30.31
CA ALA A 15 -25.97 17.06 29.71
C ALA A 15 -25.58 17.40 28.26
N ARG A 16 -24.27 17.38 27.91
CA ARG A 16 -23.80 17.60 26.53
C ARG A 16 -24.03 16.39 25.62
N LEU A 17 -23.89 15.17 26.14
CA LEU A 17 -24.19 13.93 25.41
C LEU A 17 -25.70 13.84 25.05
N ASN A 18 -26.59 14.35 25.91
CA ASN A 18 -28.03 14.38 25.65
C ASN A 18 -28.49 15.52 24.72
N GLN A 19 -27.65 16.53 24.44
CA GLN A 19 -27.98 17.61 23.50
C GLN A 19 -27.70 17.23 22.03
N GLY A 20 -26.98 16.14 21.77
CA GLY A 20 -26.75 15.59 20.43
C GLY A 20 -27.96 14.87 19.81
N THR A 21 -29.07 14.72 20.56
CA THR A 21 -30.27 13.96 20.15
C THR A 21 -31.56 14.80 20.09
N MET A 22 -31.49 16.13 20.17
CA MET A 22 -32.67 16.99 20.03
C MET A 22 -32.70 17.68 18.66
N SER A 23 -33.67 17.26 17.84
CA SER A 23 -33.97 17.79 16.50
C SER A 23 -34.23 19.30 16.52
N SER A 24 -33.52 20.04 15.66
CA SER A 24 -33.82 21.43 15.33
C SER A 24 -35.14 21.53 14.56
N SER A 25 -36.15 22.14 15.15
CA SER A 25 -37.38 22.55 14.47
C SER A 25 -37.25 23.98 13.94
N HIS A 26 -37.33 24.15 12.63
CA HIS A 26 -37.59 25.44 11.97
C HIS A 26 -38.81 25.32 11.02
N PRO A 27 -39.55 26.43 10.81
CA PRO A 27 -40.96 26.43 10.36
C PRO A 27 -41.12 26.32 8.82
N PRO A 28 -42.34 26.07 8.30
CA PRO A 28 -42.54 25.65 6.92
C PRO A 28 -42.60 26.83 5.94
N SER A 29 -42.04 26.65 4.75
CA SER A 29 -42.29 27.50 3.58
C SER A 29 -42.67 26.60 2.40
N ASP A 30 -43.80 26.95 1.79
CA ASP A 30 -44.41 26.34 0.60
C ASP A 30 -43.44 26.20 -0.59
N SER A 31 -43.56 25.10 -1.35
CA SER A 31 -44.09 25.14 -2.73
C SER A 31 -43.68 23.95 -3.61
N HIS A 32 -44.66 23.53 -4.42
CA HIS A 32 -44.64 22.87 -5.72
C HIS A 32 -44.25 21.39 -5.89
N SER A 33 -45.13 20.75 -6.66
CA SER A 33 -45.30 19.36 -7.02
C SER A 33 -44.72 19.04 -8.42
N ILE A 34 -44.72 17.73 -8.74
CA ILE A 34 -44.62 17.05 -10.08
C ILE A 34 -43.25 16.36 -10.37
N PRO A 35 -43.17 15.13 -10.95
CA PRO A 35 -43.81 13.86 -10.60
C PRO A 35 -42.80 12.69 -10.44
N VAL A 36 -43.25 11.59 -9.85
CA VAL A 36 -42.50 10.35 -9.62
C VAL A 36 -42.23 9.60 -10.93
N ARG A 37 -40.96 9.23 -11.18
CA ARG A 37 -40.55 8.24 -12.19
C ARG A 37 -39.93 7.04 -11.47
N THR A 38 -40.56 5.88 -11.64
CA THR A 38 -40.21 4.58 -11.07
C THR A 38 -38.94 4.02 -11.72
N SER A 39 -37.90 3.76 -10.92
CA SER A 39 -36.88 2.75 -11.25
C SER A 39 -36.40 2.05 -9.98
N LEU A 40 -36.55 0.73 -9.98
CA LEU A 40 -36.20 -0.21 -8.92
C LEU A 40 -34.72 -0.10 -8.52
N LYS A 41 -34.46 0.18 -7.24
CA LYS A 41 -33.15 0.00 -6.57
C LYS A 41 -33.08 -1.41 -5.96
N PRO A 42 -31.94 -2.11 -6.01
CA PRO A 42 -31.70 -3.29 -5.17
C PRO A 42 -31.42 -2.84 -3.73
N LEU A 43 -32.13 -3.44 -2.78
CA LEU A 43 -32.03 -3.23 -1.34
C LEU A 43 -30.65 -3.63 -0.79
N ALA A 44 -29.92 -2.64 -0.26
CA ALA A 44 -28.84 -2.83 0.70
C ALA A 44 -28.74 -1.57 1.57
N GLU A 45 -29.68 -1.42 2.51
CA GLU A 45 -29.53 -0.48 3.63
C GLU A 45 -29.58 -1.29 4.92
N GLY A 46 -28.41 -1.39 5.56
CA GLY A 46 -28.25 -1.72 6.97
C GLY A 46 -27.57 -0.53 7.63
N SER A 47 -28.24 0.02 8.63
CA SER A 47 -27.84 1.11 9.53
C SER A 47 -26.33 1.32 9.71
N ALA A 48 -25.87 2.54 9.44
CA ALA A 48 -24.55 3.01 9.82
C ALA A 48 -24.40 3.01 11.36
N VAL A 49 -23.71 2.01 11.88
CA VAL A 49 -23.03 2.08 13.18
C VAL A 49 -21.56 2.31 12.88
N SER A 50 -21.05 3.48 13.22
CA SER A 50 -19.62 3.80 13.13
C SER A 50 -18.85 3.05 14.23
N THR A 51 -18.46 1.81 13.97
CA THR A 51 -17.48 1.07 14.78
C THR A 51 -16.11 1.11 14.11
N GLN A 52 -15.30 2.08 14.53
CA GLN A 52 -13.85 1.98 14.39
C GLN A 52 -13.35 1.04 15.49
N ASP A 53 -13.15 -0.23 15.12
CA ASP A 53 -12.22 -1.12 15.82
C ASP A 53 -10.84 -0.85 15.23
N SER A 54 -9.94 -0.24 16.01
CA SER A 54 -8.50 -0.36 15.83
C SER A 54 -8.16 -1.85 15.87
N GLY A 55 -7.80 -2.42 14.72
CA GLY A 55 -7.69 -3.87 14.49
C GLY A 55 -6.57 -4.61 15.24
N TYR A 56 -6.03 -4.07 16.32
CA TYR A 56 -5.02 -4.69 17.17
C TYR A 56 -5.58 -5.02 18.56
N GLY A 57 -6.67 -5.78 18.59
CA GLY A 57 -7.10 -6.48 19.79
C GLY A 57 -6.37 -7.83 19.90
N SER A 58 -5.37 -7.91 20.79
CA SER A 58 -4.85 -9.15 21.38
C SER A 58 -4.28 -10.20 20.40
N LEU A 59 -3.07 -9.98 19.89
CA LEU A 59 -2.18 -11.09 19.51
C LEU A 59 -1.57 -11.65 20.80
N SER A 60 -2.35 -12.48 21.49
CA SER A 60 -1.89 -13.33 22.59
C SER A 60 -2.58 -14.67 22.44
N GLN A 61 -2.37 -15.31 21.29
CA GLN A 61 -2.50 -16.74 21.10
C GLN A 61 -1.24 -17.19 20.37
N SER A 62 -0.32 -17.71 21.16
CA SER A 62 0.83 -18.51 20.74
C SER A 62 0.36 -19.63 19.82
N PHE A 63 0.73 -19.55 18.54
CA PHE A 63 0.79 -20.73 17.68
C PHE A 63 2.17 -21.35 17.91
N GLU A 64 2.21 -22.36 18.78
CA GLU A 64 3.33 -23.31 18.84
C GLU A 64 3.39 -24.04 17.49
N PHE A 65 4.49 -23.86 16.75
CA PHE A 65 4.86 -24.77 15.68
C PHE A 65 5.83 -25.78 16.29
N ASP A 66 5.45 -27.06 16.27
CA ASP A 66 6.35 -28.18 16.54
C ASP A 66 7.51 -28.16 15.53
N GLU A 67 8.71 -27.84 15.99
CA GLU A 67 9.96 -28.09 15.27
C GLU A 67 10.41 -29.52 15.54
N GLN A 68 10.21 -30.42 14.57
CA GLN A 68 10.98 -31.66 14.49
C GLN A 68 12.21 -31.44 13.63
N SER A 69 13.35 -31.26 14.31
CA SER A 69 14.69 -31.35 13.77
C SER A 69 15.04 -32.79 13.38
N GLN A 70 15.46 -33.02 12.13
CA GLN A 70 16.42 -34.07 11.82
C GLN A 70 17.51 -33.51 10.92
N ASP A 71 18.67 -33.35 11.55
CA ASP A 71 19.99 -33.26 10.93
C ASP A 71 20.26 -34.48 10.05
N THR A 72 20.67 -34.24 8.80
CA THR A 72 21.81 -34.95 8.22
C THR A 72 22.56 -33.97 7.33
N GLY A 73 23.78 -33.64 7.73
CA GLY A 73 24.66 -32.79 6.96
C GLY A 73 25.25 -33.51 5.74
N ASP A 74 25.58 -32.74 4.72
CA ASP A 74 26.84 -32.99 4.02
C ASP A 74 27.44 -31.73 3.40
N LYS A 75 28.77 -31.76 3.35
CA LYS A 75 29.70 -30.66 3.11
C LYS A 75 29.80 -30.24 1.64
N CYS A 76 30.15 -28.96 1.45
CA CYS A 76 31.28 -28.46 0.64
C CYS A 76 30.92 -27.42 -0.43
N GLY A 77 31.68 -26.31 -0.42
CA GLY A 77 31.99 -25.56 -1.66
C GLY A 77 31.72 -24.06 -1.65
N LYS A 78 32.60 -23.28 -1.03
CA LYS A 78 32.76 -21.83 -1.30
C LYS A 78 32.83 -21.57 -2.81
N ARG A 79 32.03 -20.64 -3.34
CA ARG A 79 32.39 -19.81 -4.50
C ARG A 79 31.69 -18.45 -4.44
N THR A 80 32.53 -17.44 -4.65
CA THR A 80 32.29 -16.01 -4.72
C THR A 80 31.37 -15.61 -5.87
N SER A 81 30.58 -14.57 -5.62
CA SER A 81 29.75 -13.82 -6.57
C SER A 81 30.55 -13.26 -7.76
N PRO A 82 29.87 -13.00 -8.89
CA PRO A 82 29.71 -11.59 -9.24
C PRO A 82 28.35 -11.20 -9.87
N THR A 83 28.05 -9.93 -9.67
CA THR A 83 27.09 -9.06 -10.37
C THR A 83 27.11 -9.20 -11.91
N CYS A 84 25.94 -9.25 -12.54
CA CYS A 84 25.77 -9.11 -13.98
C CYS A 84 24.91 -7.88 -14.32
N SER A 85 25.58 -6.86 -14.85
CA SER A 85 25.04 -5.78 -15.67
C SER A 85 25.74 -5.86 -17.03
N SER A 86 25.00 -5.90 -18.12
CA SER A 86 25.25 -5.20 -19.39
C SER A 86 24.74 -5.98 -20.61
N SER A 87 24.05 -5.25 -21.49
CA SER A 87 23.62 -5.61 -22.83
C SER A 87 24.77 -6.02 -23.75
N PRO A 88 24.56 -6.86 -24.78
CA PRO A 88 25.52 -7.02 -25.86
C PRO A 88 25.27 -5.96 -26.94
N SER A 89 26.27 -5.10 -27.13
CA SER A 89 26.46 -4.31 -28.35
C SER A 89 27.59 -4.95 -29.14
N GLU A 90 27.27 -5.56 -30.27
CA GLU A 90 28.27 -6.10 -31.20
C GLU A 90 28.89 -4.97 -32.01
N ASN A 91 30.17 -4.71 -31.74
CA ASN A 91 31.09 -4.01 -32.64
C ASN A 91 32.43 -4.71 -32.51
N PHE A 92 32.73 -5.64 -33.42
CA PHE A 92 34.02 -6.33 -33.47
C PHE A 92 35.00 -5.59 -34.37
N LYS A 93 36.02 -4.98 -33.75
CA LYS A 93 37.29 -4.61 -34.39
C LYS A 93 38.36 -5.62 -33.95
N PHE A 94 39.06 -6.17 -34.94
CA PHE A 94 40.17 -7.11 -34.77
C PHE A 94 41.38 -6.47 -34.07
N LYS A 95 42.00 -7.21 -33.13
CA LYS A 95 43.41 -7.02 -32.77
C LYS A 95 44.08 -8.38 -32.55
N ARG A 96 45.17 -8.60 -33.27
CA ARG A 96 45.98 -9.82 -33.38
C ARG A 96 46.78 -10.10 -32.11
N THR A 97 46.97 -11.39 -31.80
CA THR A 97 48.16 -11.92 -31.12
C THR A 97 48.61 -13.23 -31.76
N ARG A 98 49.87 -13.22 -32.21
CA ARG A 98 50.83 -14.31 -32.46
C ARG A 98 51.08 -15.14 -31.17
N ASP A 99 51.59 -16.37 -31.12
CA ASP A 99 52.37 -17.25 -32.02
C ASP A 99 52.11 -18.71 -31.58
N GLY A 100 52.42 -19.68 -32.46
CA GLY A 100 52.51 -21.10 -32.11
C GLY A 100 52.42 -22.01 -33.33
N PHE A 101 53.55 -22.21 -34.01
CA PHE A 101 53.72 -23.06 -35.19
C PHE A 101 53.57 -24.55 -34.83
N ASP A 102 52.90 -25.31 -35.70
CA ASP A 102 53.52 -26.48 -36.35
C ASP A 102 52.95 -26.67 -37.76
N LYS A 103 53.87 -26.91 -38.69
CA LYS A 103 53.63 -27.17 -40.11
C LYS A 103 53.24 -28.63 -40.29
N ASP A 104 52.21 -28.88 -41.08
CA ASP A 104 52.25 -29.98 -42.05
C ASP A 104 51.28 -29.71 -43.22
N ASP A 105 51.74 -30.14 -44.38
CA ASP A 105 51.30 -29.79 -45.73
C ASP A 105 49.79 -29.97 -45.98
N THR A 106 49.14 -28.91 -46.48
CA THR A 106 47.88 -29.05 -47.24
C THR A 106 47.87 -28.11 -48.44
N SER A 107 47.80 -28.75 -49.60
CA SER A 107 47.37 -28.28 -50.91
C SER A 107 46.69 -26.91 -50.96
N HIS A 108 47.23 -26.03 -51.82
CA HIS A 108 46.54 -24.88 -52.37
C HIS A 108 45.25 -25.33 -53.09
N VAL A 109 44.13 -25.40 -52.37
CA VAL A 109 42.79 -25.39 -52.98
C VAL A 109 42.51 -23.95 -53.40
N LYS A 110 42.64 -23.68 -54.71
CA LYS A 110 42.13 -22.45 -55.34
C LYS A 110 40.68 -22.23 -54.87
N MET A 111 40.37 -21.03 -54.38
CA MET A 111 38.99 -20.56 -54.24
C MET A 111 38.27 -20.80 -55.58
N SER A 112 37.29 -21.69 -55.59
CA SER A 112 36.39 -21.82 -56.75
C SER A 112 35.47 -20.60 -56.75
N SER A 113 35.65 -19.70 -57.72
CA SER A 113 34.72 -18.60 -57.98
C SER A 113 33.28 -19.12 -58.02
N VAL A 114 32.35 -18.43 -57.37
CA VAL A 114 30.91 -18.74 -57.37
C VAL A 114 30.40 -18.75 -58.81
N THR A 115 30.09 -19.94 -59.31
CA THR A 115 29.52 -20.17 -60.64
C THR A 115 28.00 -19.96 -60.65
N ASP A 116 27.44 -19.77 -61.83
CA ASP A 116 26.00 -19.58 -62.04
C ASP A 116 25.18 -20.80 -61.57
N GLU A 117 25.72 -22.02 -61.72
CA GLU A 117 25.10 -23.23 -61.15
C GLU A 117 24.96 -23.17 -59.63
N HIS A 118 25.94 -22.59 -58.94
CA HIS A 118 25.84 -22.39 -57.48
C HIS A 118 24.74 -21.40 -57.12
N ILE A 119 24.59 -20.32 -57.91
CA ILE A 119 23.55 -19.30 -57.72
C ILE A 119 22.16 -19.93 -57.91
N VAL A 120 21.94 -20.65 -59.02
CA VAL A 120 20.67 -21.30 -59.32
C VAL A 120 20.32 -22.34 -58.25
N LYS A 121 21.28 -23.17 -57.83
CA LYS A 121 21.06 -24.16 -56.77
C LYS A 121 20.67 -23.53 -55.44
N SER A 122 21.27 -22.40 -55.09
CA SER A 122 20.90 -21.66 -53.87
C SER A 122 19.55 -20.96 -53.98
N ILE A 123 19.17 -20.42 -55.15
CA ILE A 123 17.80 -19.91 -55.38
C ILE A 123 16.78 -21.04 -55.16
N CYS A 124 17.00 -22.21 -55.75
CA CYS A 124 16.16 -23.40 -55.57
C CYS A 124 16.07 -23.83 -54.09
N SER A 125 17.21 -23.83 -53.39
CA SER A 125 17.30 -24.16 -51.95
C SER A 125 16.49 -23.17 -51.09
N ILE A 126 16.69 -21.86 -51.29
CA ILE A 126 16.08 -20.79 -50.51
C ILE A 126 14.56 -20.77 -50.68
N PHE A 127 14.10 -20.83 -51.93
CA PHE A 127 12.68 -20.72 -52.28
C PHE A 127 11.96 -22.07 -52.32
N LYS A 128 12.68 -23.19 -52.13
CA LYS A 128 12.13 -24.55 -52.16
C LYS A 128 11.41 -24.83 -53.48
N VAL A 129 12.10 -24.51 -54.58
CA VAL A 129 11.61 -24.67 -55.95
C VAL A 129 12.59 -25.49 -56.79
N SER A 130 12.13 -26.05 -57.89
CA SER A 130 12.95 -26.74 -58.88
C SER A 130 12.63 -26.26 -60.29
N PHE A 131 13.66 -26.11 -61.13
CA PHE A 131 13.53 -25.83 -62.57
C PHE A 131 13.61 -27.11 -63.41
N LYS A 132 13.74 -28.29 -62.78
CA LYS A 132 13.70 -29.58 -63.46
C LYS A 132 12.56 -30.42 -62.91
N SER A 133 11.73 -30.96 -63.80
CA SER A 133 10.63 -31.86 -63.44
C SER A 133 11.11 -33.14 -62.75
N SER A 134 12.37 -33.54 -62.94
CA SER A 134 13.00 -34.71 -62.32
C SER A 134 13.51 -34.50 -60.88
N GLU A 135 13.55 -33.26 -60.38
CA GLU A 135 14.12 -32.90 -59.06
C GLU A 135 13.03 -32.44 -58.05
N VAL A 136 11.78 -32.84 -58.28
CA VAL A 136 10.62 -32.55 -57.41
C VAL A 136 10.61 -33.52 -56.23
N SER A 137 10.49 -32.99 -55.01
CA SER A 137 10.36 -33.76 -53.76
C SER A 137 9.14 -33.29 -52.96
N CYS A 138 8.83 -33.88 -51.79
CA CYS A 138 7.70 -33.40 -50.98
C CYS A 138 7.87 -31.94 -50.52
N ASP A 139 9.10 -31.43 -50.53
CA ASP A 139 9.45 -30.09 -50.08
C ASP A 139 9.83 -29.12 -51.21
N THR A 140 9.87 -29.55 -52.49
CA THR A 140 10.28 -28.69 -53.62
C THR A 140 9.22 -28.66 -54.71
N VAL A 141 8.88 -27.46 -55.20
CA VAL A 141 7.85 -27.29 -56.25
C VAL A 141 8.45 -26.92 -57.60
N TYR A 142 8.01 -27.61 -58.65
CA TYR A 142 8.40 -27.33 -60.03
C TYR A 142 7.80 -26.02 -60.54
N LEU A 143 8.65 -25.19 -61.17
CA LEU A 143 8.25 -23.93 -61.81
C LEU A 143 8.36 -24.06 -63.35
N PRO A 144 7.31 -24.52 -64.04
CA PRO A 144 7.36 -24.85 -65.47
C PRO A 144 7.65 -23.64 -66.36
N THR A 145 7.10 -22.47 -66.06
CA THR A 145 7.28 -21.27 -66.91
C THR A 145 8.70 -20.73 -66.85
N LEU A 146 9.33 -20.76 -65.69
CA LEU A 146 10.73 -20.35 -65.51
C LEU A 146 11.76 -21.37 -66.02
N ALA A 147 11.41 -22.66 -66.02
CA ALA A 147 12.31 -23.74 -66.46
C ALA A 147 12.71 -23.63 -67.94
N GLU A 148 11.81 -23.13 -68.79
CA GLU A 148 12.07 -22.94 -70.23
C GLU A 148 12.99 -21.73 -70.49
N ASP A 149 12.80 -20.64 -69.73
CA ASP A 149 13.54 -19.37 -69.90
C ASP A 149 14.97 -19.40 -69.31
N LEU A 150 15.22 -20.18 -68.26
CA LEU A 150 16.52 -20.21 -67.55
C LEU A 150 17.68 -20.82 -68.34
N SER A 151 17.41 -21.52 -69.43
CA SER A 151 18.44 -22.12 -70.30
C SER A 151 19.23 -21.08 -71.13
N LEU A 152 18.80 -19.81 -71.14
CA LEU A 152 19.30 -18.75 -72.02
C LEU A 152 19.85 -17.50 -71.27
N VAL A 153 19.89 -17.52 -69.93
CA VAL A 153 20.06 -16.31 -69.11
C VAL A 153 21.46 -16.22 -68.48
N ASP A 154 22.21 -15.17 -68.80
CA ASP A 154 23.49 -14.82 -68.17
C ASP A 154 23.25 -14.11 -66.81
N LEU A 155 23.68 -14.73 -65.71
CA LEU A 155 23.33 -14.37 -64.32
C LEU A 155 24.19 -13.22 -63.76
N SER A 156 24.18 -12.08 -64.45
CA SER A 156 24.70 -10.81 -63.94
C SER A 156 23.87 -10.30 -62.74
N SER A 157 24.41 -9.38 -61.93
CA SER A 157 23.77 -8.91 -60.68
C SER A 157 22.35 -8.35 -60.87
N GLY A 158 22.08 -7.68 -62.00
CA GLY A 158 20.73 -7.20 -62.36
C GLY A 158 19.78 -8.33 -62.76
N THR A 159 20.30 -9.40 -63.36
CA THR A 159 19.52 -10.57 -63.79
C THR A 159 19.05 -11.43 -62.60
N VAL A 160 19.88 -11.57 -61.56
CA VAL A 160 19.56 -12.36 -60.35
C VAL A 160 18.32 -11.81 -59.63
N CYS A 161 18.17 -10.49 -59.54
CA CYS A 161 16.97 -9.86 -59.00
C CYS A 161 15.70 -10.27 -59.76
N ASN A 162 15.75 -10.21 -61.09
CA ASN A 162 14.60 -10.51 -61.93
C ASN A 162 14.19 -11.98 -61.82
N VAL A 163 15.17 -12.89 -61.80
CA VAL A 163 14.93 -14.32 -61.60
C VAL A 163 14.26 -14.56 -60.25
N ILE A 164 14.75 -13.96 -59.16
CA ILE A 164 14.14 -14.09 -57.83
C ILE A 164 12.69 -13.55 -57.82
N ASN A 165 12.44 -12.40 -58.46
CA ASN A 165 11.10 -11.82 -58.54
C ASN A 165 10.12 -12.74 -59.27
N GLN A 166 10.55 -13.32 -60.39
CA GLN A 166 9.74 -14.26 -61.16
C GLN A 166 9.49 -15.54 -60.36
N VAL A 167 10.51 -16.08 -59.68
CA VAL A 167 10.39 -17.27 -58.81
C VAL A 167 9.34 -17.04 -57.72
N ILE A 168 9.43 -15.91 -57.02
CA ILE A 168 8.47 -15.57 -55.97
C ILE A 168 7.08 -15.36 -56.57
N MET A 169 6.95 -14.61 -57.67
CA MET A 169 5.64 -14.35 -58.28
C MET A 169 4.96 -15.62 -58.79
N GLU A 170 5.67 -16.47 -59.53
CA GLU A 170 5.11 -17.74 -60.01
C GLU A 170 4.67 -18.59 -58.82
N ARG A 171 5.51 -18.69 -57.79
CA ARG A 171 5.17 -19.45 -56.59
C ARG A 171 3.93 -18.90 -55.86
N LEU A 172 3.83 -17.59 -55.65
CA LEU A 172 2.68 -16.95 -55.02
C LEU A 172 1.40 -17.13 -55.86
N THR A 173 1.49 -17.13 -57.19
CA THR A 173 0.34 -17.37 -58.08
C THR A 173 -0.14 -18.83 -58.06
N GLN A 174 0.76 -19.81 -57.93
CA GLN A 174 0.39 -21.22 -57.76
C GLN A 174 -0.44 -21.45 -56.49
N PHE A 175 -0.13 -20.75 -55.39
CA PHE A 175 -0.95 -20.79 -54.18
C PHE A 175 -2.40 -20.32 -54.43
N ARG A 176 -2.61 -19.40 -55.38
CA ARG A 176 -3.95 -18.91 -55.76
C ARG A 176 -4.71 -19.93 -56.61
N ALA A 177 -4.04 -20.57 -57.58
CA ALA A 177 -4.65 -21.57 -58.46
C ALA A 177 -5.21 -22.78 -57.68
N HIS A 178 -4.53 -23.20 -56.61
CA HIS A 178 -5.02 -24.24 -55.71
C HIS A 178 -6.29 -23.85 -54.91
N GLN A 179 -6.57 -22.55 -54.74
CA GLN A 179 -7.72 -22.05 -54.00
C GLN A 179 -8.99 -21.95 -54.88
N ASP A 180 -8.82 -21.67 -56.18
CA ASP A 180 -9.93 -21.52 -57.14
C ASP A 180 -10.42 -22.85 -57.75
N GLY A 181 -9.91 -24.00 -57.30
CA GLY A 181 -10.34 -25.32 -57.81
C GLY A 181 -9.98 -25.58 -59.28
N MET A 182 -9.14 -24.73 -59.87
CA MET A 182 -8.62 -24.92 -61.22
C MET A 182 -7.50 -25.96 -61.17
N SER A 183 -7.87 -27.22 -61.46
CA SER A 183 -6.90 -28.27 -61.74
C SER A 183 -6.05 -27.84 -62.93
N VAL A 184 -4.81 -27.43 -62.69
CA VAL A 184 -3.76 -27.64 -63.69
C VAL A 184 -3.39 -29.12 -63.56
N SER A 185 -3.66 -29.89 -64.61
CA SER A 185 -3.45 -31.33 -64.67
C SER A 185 -2.10 -31.75 -64.07
N PRO A 186 -2.07 -32.62 -63.04
CA PRO A 186 -0.83 -33.21 -62.56
C PRO A 186 -0.51 -34.39 -63.45
N THR A 187 0.53 -34.27 -64.29
CA THR A 187 1.15 -35.47 -64.83
C THR A 187 2.11 -36.02 -63.76
N LEU A 188 1.58 -36.98 -63.01
CA LEU A 188 2.26 -38.04 -62.27
C LEU A 188 3.16 -37.64 -61.09
N THR A 189 2.67 -37.88 -59.87
CA THR A 189 3.33 -38.86 -59.00
C THR A 189 2.35 -39.47 -58.01
N ILE A 190 2.10 -40.77 -58.21
CA ILE A 190 1.45 -41.70 -57.29
C ILE A 190 2.50 -42.10 -56.26
N ALA A 191 2.18 -42.05 -54.97
CA ALA A 191 2.32 -43.19 -54.06
C ALA A 191 1.91 -42.85 -52.60
N GLN A 192 0.94 -43.65 -52.15
CA GLN A 192 0.78 -44.23 -50.81
C GLN A 192 0.06 -43.45 -49.71
N GLU A 193 -1.27 -43.58 -49.76
CA GLU A 193 -2.01 -44.18 -48.64
C GLU A 193 -1.49 -45.60 -48.35
N THR A 194 -1.10 -45.88 -47.10
CA THR A 194 -1.45 -47.10 -46.34
C THR A 194 -0.67 -47.12 -45.02
N SER A 195 -1.33 -46.83 -43.90
CA SER A 195 -1.32 -47.70 -42.71
C SER A 195 -2.43 -47.26 -41.75
N GLN A 196 -3.55 -47.97 -41.80
CA GLN A 196 -4.57 -47.99 -40.75
C GLN A 196 -4.18 -49.06 -39.73
N MET A 197 -4.55 -48.83 -38.46
CA MET A 197 -4.69 -49.76 -37.33
C MET A 197 -3.49 -49.94 -36.39
N ALA A 198 -3.55 -49.22 -35.28
CA ALA A 198 -3.49 -49.83 -33.94
C ALA A 198 -4.46 -49.08 -33.03
N ILE A 199 -5.44 -49.81 -32.50
CA ILE A 199 -6.28 -49.40 -31.37
C ILE A 199 -5.46 -49.70 -30.12
N ASP A 200 -5.33 -48.72 -29.22
CA ASP A 200 -5.50 -48.92 -27.78
C ASP A 200 -5.57 -47.58 -27.04
N ASP A 201 -6.36 -47.62 -25.97
CA ASP A 201 -6.96 -46.54 -25.21
C ASP A 201 -5.99 -45.61 -24.46
N ASN A 202 -6.30 -44.31 -24.47
CA ASN A 202 -6.59 -43.46 -23.31
C ASN A 202 -6.24 -41.99 -23.56
N LEU A 203 -7.17 -41.10 -23.15
CA LEU A 203 -7.00 -39.71 -22.66
C LEU A 203 -7.90 -38.65 -23.35
N THR A 204 -9.06 -38.48 -22.70
CA THR A 204 -9.64 -37.21 -22.22
C THR A 204 -9.93 -36.05 -23.18
N ASP A 205 -11.24 -35.86 -23.37
CA ASP A 205 -11.99 -34.69 -23.81
C ASP A 205 -11.38 -33.31 -23.52
N CYS A 206 -11.43 -32.43 -24.53
CA CYS A 206 -11.69 -31.00 -24.38
C CYS A 206 -12.41 -30.46 -25.61
N ARG A 207 -13.74 -30.36 -25.51
CA ARG A 207 -14.63 -29.72 -26.50
C ARG A 207 -14.48 -28.19 -26.42
N SER A 208 -14.09 -27.57 -27.53
CA SER A 208 -14.22 -26.14 -27.76
C SER A 208 -15.69 -25.77 -27.88
N THR A 209 -16.15 -24.89 -27.01
CA THR A 209 -17.53 -24.38 -26.96
C THR A 209 -17.61 -23.13 -27.83
N GLU A 210 -18.28 -23.22 -28.97
CA GLU A 210 -18.68 -22.05 -29.77
C GLU A 210 -19.85 -21.34 -29.07
N CYS A 211 -19.67 -20.03 -28.79
CA CYS A 211 -20.72 -19.19 -28.23
C CYS A 211 -21.72 -18.78 -29.31
N ILE A 212 -22.97 -19.24 -29.12
CA ILE A 212 -24.16 -18.81 -29.86
C ILE A 212 -24.69 -17.51 -29.25
N SER A 213 -24.81 -16.45 -30.06
CA SER A 213 -25.61 -15.27 -29.76
C SER A 213 -26.99 -15.40 -30.40
N LEU A 214 -28.03 -15.44 -29.56
CA LEU A 214 -29.44 -15.42 -29.93
C LEU A 214 -29.90 -13.99 -30.26
N LEU A 215 -30.62 -13.82 -31.39
CA LEU A 215 -31.86 -13.04 -31.54
C LEU A 215 -32.32 -13.05 -33.01
N GLY A 216 -33.59 -13.41 -33.26
CA GLY A 216 -34.32 -13.10 -34.49
C GLY A 216 -34.95 -14.30 -35.20
N GLU A 217 -36.22 -14.59 -34.89
CA GLU A 217 -37.07 -15.51 -35.66
C GLU A 217 -37.42 -14.91 -37.04
N GLY A 218 -37.28 -15.73 -38.10
CA GLY A 218 -37.76 -15.43 -39.44
C GLY A 218 -37.50 -16.59 -40.40
N LYS A 219 -38.53 -17.38 -40.70
CA LYS A 219 -38.50 -18.56 -41.59
C LYS A 219 -38.22 -18.20 -43.06
N ALA A 220 -37.29 -18.91 -43.71
CA ALA A 220 -37.35 -19.26 -45.14
C ALA A 220 -36.41 -20.46 -45.48
N ASN A 221 -36.78 -21.20 -46.53
CA ASN A 221 -36.42 -22.57 -46.98
C ASN A 221 -34.93 -22.91 -47.29
N PRO A 222 -34.60 -24.22 -47.48
CA PRO A 222 -33.21 -24.73 -47.56
C PRO A 222 -32.69 -25.00 -48.99
N SER A 223 -31.37 -24.83 -49.21
CA SER A 223 -30.47 -25.55 -50.16
C SER A 223 -29.15 -24.76 -50.41
N PRO A 224 -28.07 -25.33 -50.99
CA PRO A 224 -27.33 -26.55 -50.63
C PRO A 224 -25.81 -26.28 -50.38
N SER A 225 -25.16 -27.17 -49.63
CA SER A 225 -23.69 -27.42 -49.57
C SER A 225 -22.73 -26.21 -49.60
N ASN A 226 -22.37 -25.69 -48.42
CA ASN A 226 -21.23 -24.77 -48.28
C ASN A 226 -19.90 -25.55 -48.26
N CYS A 227 -19.18 -25.48 -49.38
CA CYS A 227 -17.73 -25.67 -49.40
C CYS A 227 -17.10 -24.52 -48.59
N VAL A 228 -16.39 -24.82 -47.50
CA VAL A 228 -15.79 -23.81 -46.61
C VAL A 228 -14.69 -23.06 -47.38
N LYS A 229 -14.98 -21.85 -47.86
CA LYS A 229 -13.97 -20.95 -48.42
C LYS A 229 -13.03 -20.51 -47.30
N GLU A 230 -11.75 -20.83 -47.45
CA GLU A 230 -10.68 -20.43 -46.52
C GLU A 230 -10.64 -18.91 -46.35
N SER A 231 -10.58 -18.39 -45.12
CA SER A 231 -10.63 -16.94 -44.87
C SER A 231 -9.43 -16.21 -45.52
N THR A 232 -9.66 -15.00 -46.05
CA THR A 232 -8.63 -14.20 -46.74
C THR A 232 -7.37 -14.00 -45.90
N THR A 233 -7.52 -13.84 -44.57
CA THR A 233 -6.40 -13.71 -43.65
C THR A 233 -5.56 -14.99 -43.57
N VAL A 234 -6.17 -16.18 -43.53
CA VAL A 234 -5.44 -17.45 -43.50
C VAL A 234 -4.62 -17.65 -44.77
N TYR A 235 -5.19 -17.30 -45.93
CA TYR A 235 -4.48 -17.33 -47.21
C TYR A 235 -3.26 -16.38 -47.21
N GLN A 236 -3.46 -15.11 -46.83
CA GLN A 236 -2.35 -14.15 -46.73
C GLN A 236 -1.28 -14.60 -45.72
N SER A 237 -1.68 -15.21 -44.60
CA SER A 237 -0.76 -15.76 -43.62
C SER A 237 0.07 -16.90 -44.20
N LYS A 238 -0.50 -17.78 -45.05
CA LYS A 238 0.25 -18.83 -45.75
C LYS A 238 1.30 -18.25 -46.70
N LEU A 239 0.92 -17.25 -47.50
CA LEU A 239 1.86 -16.56 -48.39
C LEU A 239 2.99 -15.87 -47.61
N LEU A 240 2.65 -15.20 -46.51
CA LEU A 240 3.61 -14.52 -45.66
C LEU A 240 4.54 -15.52 -44.95
N LYS A 241 3.99 -16.65 -44.47
CA LYS A 241 4.77 -17.77 -43.88
C LYS A 241 5.81 -18.29 -44.86
N TYR A 242 5.43 -18.47 -46.13
CA TYR A 242 6.35 -18.88 -47.19
C TYR A 242 7.52 -17.89 -47.33
N LEU A 243 7.25 -16.59 -47.45
CA LEU A 243 8.30 -15.58 -47.59
C LEU A 243 9.22 -15.48 -46.37
N VAL A 244 8.66 -15.57 -45.16
CA VAL A 244 9.44 -15.60 -43.91
C VAL A 244 10.34 -16.84 -43.86
N ASN A 245 9.82 -18.01 -44.24
CA ASN A 245 10.61 -19.24 -44.30
C ASN A 245 11.70 -19.15 -45.37
N SER A 246 11.43 -18.59 -46.55
CA SER A 246 12.46 -18.33 -47.57
C SER A 246 13.53 -17.35 -47.07
N TYR A 247 13.15 -16.32 -46.31
CA TYR A 247 14.12 -15.45 -45.66
C TYR A 247 14.99 -16.22 -44.65
N ASN A 248 14.41 -17.10 -43.83
CA ASN A 248 15.15 -17.98 -42.92
C ASN A 248 16.10 -18.93 -43.67
N HIS A 249 15.66 -19.50 -44.78
CA HIS A 249 16.51 -20.34 -45.61
C HIS A 249 17.69 -19.55 -46.18
N SER A 250 17.50 -18.28 -46.57
CA SER A 250 18.61 -17.39 -46.97
C SER A 250 19.65 -17.20 -45.84
N LEU A 251 19.21 -17.02 -44.60
CA LEU A 251 20.12 -16.92 -43.45
C LEU A 251 20.86 -18.25 -43.19
N ASN A 252 20.16 -19.38 -43.34
CA ASN A 252 20.77 -20.70 -43.19
C ASN A 252 21.78 -20.99 -44.32
N GLU A 253 21.48 -20.58 -45.54
CA GLU A 253 22.38 -20.70 -46.69
C GLU A 253 23.67 -19.89 -46.46
N GLU A 254 23.57 -18.69 -45.88
CA GLU A 254 24.73 -17.89 -45.47
C GLU A 254 25.59 -18.61 -44.42
N LYS A 255 24.96 -19.25 -43.42
CA LYS A 255 25.65 -20.01 -42.36
C LYS A 255 26.28 -21.30 -42.87
N ASN A 256 25.65 -21.97 -43.82
CA ASN A 256 26.10 -23.25 -44.37
C ASN A 256 27.31 -23.08 -45.31
N TYR A 257 27.47 -21.91 -45.94
CA TYR A 257 28.55 -21.64 -46.89
C TYR A 257 29.38 -20.38 -46.55
N PRO A 258 30.01 -20.30 -45.36
CA PRO A 258 30.66 -19.08 -44.88
C PRO A 258 31.86 -18.65 -45.74
N LYS A 259 32.53 -19.62 -46.39
CA LYS A 259 33.63 -19.34 -47.32
C LYS A 259 33.17 -18.66 -48.61
N ARG A 260 31.92 -18.88 -49.05
CA ARG A 260 31.34 -18.25 -50.25
C ARG A 260 30.80 -16.84 -49.96
N SER A 261 30.46 -16.56 -48.71
CA SER A 261 30.03 -15.24 -48.22
C SER A 261 31.14 -14.17 -48.25
N GLN A 262 32.32 -14.49 -48.77
CA GLN A 262 33.39 -13.53 -49.06
C GLN A 262 33.35 -13.03 -50.52
N GLU A 263 32.55 -13.67 -51.38
CA GLU A 263 32.39 -13.28 -52.79
C GLU A 263 31.19 -12.35 -53.00
N GLU A 264 31.40 -11.27 -53.75
CA GLU A 264 30.40 -10.21 -53.99
C GLU A 264 29.12 -10.74 -54.66
N ARG A 265 29.25 -11.69 -55.61
CA ARG A 265 28.10 -12.31 -56.28
C ARG A 265 27.18 -13.05 -55.30
N TRP A 266 27.77 -13.76 -54.33
CA TRP A 266 27.02 -14.50 -53.31
C TRP A 266 26.34 -13.58 -52.30
N ILE A 267 27.06 -12.55 -51.85
CA ILE A 267 26.49 -11.51 -50.97
C ILE A 267 25.31 -10.82 -51.67
N THR A 268 25.48 -10.46 -52.95
CA THR A 268 24.42 -9.82 -53.74
C THR A 268 23.20 -10.73 -53.89
N LEU A 269 23.39 -12.01 -54.18
CA LEU A 269 22.31 -13.01 -54.25
C LEU A 269 21.51 -13.07 -52.94
N LEU A 270 22.19 -13.29 -51.81
CA LEU A 270 21.52 -13.44 -50.52
C LEU A 270 20.84 -12.16 -50.07
N THR A 271 21.48 -11.01 -50.29
CA THR A 271 20.91 -9.68 -50.00
C THR A 271 19.66 -9.46 -50.83
N GLN A 272 19.69 -9.82 -52.12
CA GLN A 272 18.55 -9.65 -53.01
C GLN A 272 17.41 -10.61 -52.67
N ALA A 273 17.71 -11.86 -52.32
CA ALA A 273 16.70 -12.82 -51.87
C ALA A 273 15.95 -12.30 -50.63
N ARG A 274 16.68 -11.83 -49.61
CA ARG A 274 16.09 -11.23 -48.40
C ARG A 274 15.26 -10.00 -48.70
N ARG A 275 15.83 -9.06 -49.47
CA ARG A 275 15.15 -7.82 -49.87
C ARG A 275 13.86 -8.10 -50.61
N GLN A 276 13.84 -9.07 -51.53
CA GLN A 276 12.63 -9.42 -52.26
C GLN A 276 11.60 -10.11 -51.38
N CYS A 277 12.00 -11.02 -50.48
CA CYS A 277 11.08 -11.58 -49.48
C CYS A 277 10.38 -10.48 -48.68
N VAL A 278 11.11 -9.44 -48.27
CA VAL A 278 10.55 -8.28 -47.55
C VAL A 278 9.62 -7.45 -48.44
N LEU A 279 10.02 -7.12 -49.68
CA LEU A 279 9.19 -6.33 -50.60
C LEU A 279 7.88 -7.04 -50.97
N PHE A 280 7.92 -8.34 -51.26
CA PHE A 280 6.71 -9.12 -51.50
C PHE A 280 5.84 -9.23 -50.24
N SER A 281 6.45 -9.28 -49.05
CA SER A 281 5.71 -9.23 -47.79
C SER A 281 4.98 -7.89 -47.61
N VAL A 282 5.61 -6.77 -47.99
CA VAL A 282 4.97 -5.43 -48.02
C VAL A 282 3.75 -5.46 -48.95
N LEU A 283 3.87 -6.02 -50.16
CA LEU A 283 2.76 -6.12 -51.11
C LEU A 283 1.59 -6.98 -50.56
N ILE A 284 1.89 -8.11 -49.92
CA ILE A 284 0.88 -8.95 -49.27
C ILE A 284 0.18 -8.19 -48.14
N LEU A 285 0.95 -7.50 -47.28
CA LEU A 285 0.42 -6.74 -46.14
C LEU A 285 -0.37 -5.49 -46.56
N GLN A 286 -0.14 -4.98 -47.77
CA GLN A 286 -0.96 -3.92 -48.39
C GLN A 286 -2.27 -4.44 -48.98
N GLY A 287 -2.41 -5.75 -49.18
CA GLY A 287 -3.57 -6.41 -49.77
C GLY A 287 -3.49 -6.60 -51.28
N CYS A 288 -2.32 -6.45 -51.93
CA CYS A 288 -2.19 -6.54 -53.39
C CYS A 288 -2.56 -7.92 -53.98
N PHE A 289 -2.60 -8.97 -53.15
CA PHE A 289 -2.95 -10.34 -53.55
C PHE A 289 -4.37 -10.77 -53.09
N SER A 290 -5.19 -9.83 -52.62
CA SER A 290 -6.53 -10.11 -52.06
C SER A 290 -7.58 -9.12 -52.56
N LEU A 291 -8.82 -9.58 -52.76
CA LEU A 291 -9.85 -8.83 -53.49
C LEU A 291 -10.61 -7.76 -52.70
N ASP A 292 -10.51 -7.69 -51.37
CA ASP A 292 -10.94 -6.50 -50.60
C ASP A 292 -10.50 -6.65 -49.14
N ARG A 293 -10.07 -5.54 -48.51
CA ARG A 293 -9.70 -5.51 -47.09
C ARG A 293 -10.75 -4.74 -46.30
N SER A 294 -11.48 -5.44 -45.44
CA SER A 294 -12.30 -4.80 -44.40
C SER A 294 -11.38 -4.24 -43.30
N VAL A 295 -11.72 -3.08 -42.73
CA VAL A 295 -10.99 -2.45 -41.61
C VAL A 295 -10.95 -3.34 -40.35
N LEU A 296 -11.85 -4.33 -40.25
CA LEU A 296 -12.01 -5.26 -39.13
C LEU A 296 -11.24 -6.59 -39.30
N GLN A 297 -10.57 -6.84 -40.43
CA GLN A 297 -9.81 -8.07 -40.62
C GLN A 297 -8.49 -8.07 -39.84
N LYS A 298 -8.25 -9.16 -39.08
CA LYS A 298 -7.00 -9.39 -38.36
C LYS A 298 -5.81 -9.37 -39.31
N SER A 299 -4.69 -8.79 -38.86
CA SER A 299 -3.46 -8.73 -39.64
C SER A 299 -2.85 -10.12 -39.82
N PRO A 300 -2.46 -10.53 -41.05
CA PRO A 300 -1.81 -11.82 -41.28
C PRO A 300 -0.45 -11.91 -40.57
N LEU A 301 0.23 -10.78 -40.33
CA LEU A 301 1.46 -10.76 -39.54
C LEU A 301 1.21 -11.13 -38.07
N VAL A 302 0.06 -10.74 -37.50
CA VAL A 302 -0.31 -11.11 -36.13
C VAL A 302 -0.67 -12.59 -36.02
N HIS A 303 -1.32 -13.14 -37.04
CA HIS A 303 -1.56 -14.58 -37.12
C HIS A 303 -0.24 -15.38 -37.11
N LEU A 304 0.82 -14.89 -37.76
CA LEU A 304 2.16 -15.51 -37.66
C LEU A 304 2.82 -15.31 -36.29
N PHE A 305 2.61 -14.17 -35.62
CA PHE A 305 3.14 -13.98 -34.26
C PHE A 305 2.52 -14.92 -33.24
N ILE A 306 1.25 -15.29 -33.41
CA ILE A 306 0.48 -16.09 -32.46
C ILE A 306 0.62 -17.58 -32.73
N ASN A 307 0.63 -17.99 -33.99
CA ASN A 307 0.76 -19.40 -34.34
C ASN A 307 2.25 -19.78 -34.33
N GLU A 308 2.65 -20.61 -33.36
CA GLU A 308 4.04 -21.03 -33.11
C GLU A 308 4.73 -21.80 -34.26
N GLU A 309 4.05 -21.98 -35.39
CA GLU A 309 4.53 -22.74 -36.55
C GLU A 309 5.53 -21.98 -37.45
N CYS A 310 5.89 -20.73 -37.13
CA CYS A 310 6.83 -19.94 -37.92
C CYS A 310 7.66 -19.00 -37.02
N ASP A 311 8.98 -19.23 -36.96
CA ASP A 311 9.89 -18.30 -36.28
C ASP A 311 10.21 -17.12 -37.21
N ILE A 312 9.71 -15.93 -36.85
CA ILE A 312 9.95 -14.71 -37.61
C ILE A 312 11.29 -14.10 -37.14
N PRO A 313 12.32 -14.04 -38.01
CA PRO A 313 13.60 -13.47 -37.63
C PRO A 313 13.47 -12.01 -37.24
N PHE A 314 14.11 -11.60 -36.15
CA PHE A 314 14.11 -10.19 -35.77
C PHE A 314 14.69 -9.30 -36.87
N THR A 315 15.71 -9.77 -37.61
CA THR A 315 16.28 -9.08 -38.77
C THR A 315 15.27 -8.85 -39.88
N PHE A 316 14.37 -9.82 -40.15
CA PHE A 316 13.30 -9.66 -41.13
C PHE A 316 12.34 -8.54 -40.71
N LEU A 317 11.95 -8.49 -39.43
CA LEU A 317 11.10 -7.41 -38.92
C LEU A 317 11.78 -6.04 -39.01
N VAL A 318 13.08 -5.97 -38.69
CA VAL A 318 13.87 -4.74 -38.83
C VAL A 318 13.90 -4.28 -40.28
N GLU A 319 14.19 -5.16 -41.23
CA GLU A 319 14.19 -4.83 -42.66
C GLU A 319 12.79 -4.43 -43.16
N LEU A 320 11.74 -5.13 -42.72
CA LEU A 320 10.35 -4.80 -43.05
C LEU A 320 9.96 -3.40 -42.58
N VAL A 321 10.22 -3.08 -41.31
CA VAL A 321 9.95 -1.75 -40.75
C VAL A 321 10.80 -0.69 -41.45
N THR A 322 12.08 -0.96 -41.67
CA THR A 322 13.00 -0.03 -42.35
C THR A 322 12.52 0.30 -43.76
N THR A 323 12.05 -0.71 -44.50
CA THR A 323 11.55 -0.57 -45.87
C THR A 323 10.34 0.36 -45.94
N VAL A 324 9.44 0.28 -44.96
CA VAL A 324 8.20 1.07 -44.98
C VAL A 324 8.29 2.40 -44.23
N ALA A 325 9.26 2.57 -43.32
CA ALA A 325 9.31 3.73 -42.43
C ALA A 325 9.59 5.06 -43.13
N SER A 326 10.15 5.03 -44.35
CA SER A 326 10.34 6.23 -45.18
C SER A 326 9.02 6.81 -45.69
N ASP A 327 7.95 6.00 -45.77
CA ASP A 327 6.61 6.42 -46.16
C ASP A 327 5.63 6.22 -44.99
N SER A 328 5.27 7.34 -44.35
CA SER A 328 4.36 7.33 -43.20
C SER A 328 2.98 6.73 -43.53
N HIS A 329 2.48 6.90 -44.75
CA HIS A 329 1.18 6.36 -45.16
C HIS A 329 1.26 4.84 -45.37
N LEU A 330 2.34 4.37 -46.00
CA LEU A 330 2.62 2.95 -46.14
C LEU A 330 2.80 2.25 -44.78
N CYS A 331 3.60 2.85 -43.91
CA CYS A 331 3.82 2.37 -42.55
C CYS A 331 2.50 2.27 -41.78
N MET A 332 1.65 3.31 -41.84
CA MET A 332 0.34 3.29 -41.21
C MET A 332 -0.57 2.21 -41.83
N LYS A 333 -0.61 2.06 -43.15
CA LYS A 333 -1.45 1.04 -43.84
C LYS A 333 -1.10 -0.39 -43.41
N ILE A 334 0.17 -0.66 -43.14
CA ILE A 334 0.65 -2.00 -42.75
C ILE A 334 0.57 -2.23 -41.24
N PHE A 335 1.11 -1.31 -40.44
CA PHE A 335 1.30 -1.53 -39.01
C PHE A 335 0.14 -1.06 -38.14
N LYS A 336 -0.75 -0.16 -38.60
CA LYS A 336 -1.99 0.14 -37.83
C LYS A 336 -2.85 -1.13 -37.64
N PRO A 337 -3.15 -1.95 -38.67
CA PRO A 337 -3.86 -3.21 -38.48
C PRO A 337 -3.13 -4.19 -37.56
N VAL A 338 -1.79 -4.22 -37.57
CA VAL A 338 -0.98 -5.06 -36.67
C VAL A 338 -1.18 -4.62 -35.21
N LEU A 339 -1.04 -3.33 -34.91
CA LEU A 339 -1.23 -2.78 -33.58
C LEU A 339 -2.66 -3.00 -33.06
N LEU A 340 -3.67 -2.80 -33.92
CA LEU A 340 -5.08 -3.06 -33.61
C LEU A 340 -5.33 -4.54 -33.30
N SER A 341 -4.79 -5.43 -34.12
CA SER A 341 -4.97 -6.87 -33.95
C SER A 341 -4.28 -7.35 -32.66
N LEU A 342 -3.05 -6.88 -32.38
CA LEU A 342 -2.35 -7.21 -31.12
C LEU A 342 -3.12 -6.70 -29.89
N ASN A 343 -3.69 -5.50 -29.96
CA ASN A 343 -4.51 -4.94 -28.88
C ASN A 343 -5.78 -5.80 -28.65
N GLN A 344 -6.49 -6.18 -29.72
CA GLN A 344 -7.67 -7.05 -29.64
C GLN A 344 -7.35 -8.44 -29.10
N GLU A 345 -6.22 -9.04 -29.50
CA GLU A 345 -5.78 -10.33 -28.97
C GLU A 345 -5.47 -10.22 -27.47
N MET A 346 -4.78 -9.15 -27.06
CA MET A 346 -4.45 -8.92 -25.66
C MET A 346 -5.69 -8.67 -24.79
N GLN A 347 -6.75 -8.05 -25.32
CA GLN A 347 -8.03 -7.86 -24.61
C GLN A 347 -8.72 -9.18 -24.23
N ASN A 348 -8.47 -10.25 -24.97
CA ASN A 348 -9.04 -11.59 -24.73
C ASN A 348 -8.09 -12.49 -23.92
N CYS A 349 -6.88 -12.02 -23.63
CA CYS A 349 -5.88 -12.78 -22.90
C CYS A 349 -6.07 -12.70 -21.38
N HIS A 350 -5.66 -13.75 -20.68
CA HIS A 350 -5.64 -13.80 -19.22
C HIS A 350 -4.49 -14.69 -18.72
N LEU A 351 -4.08 -14.50 -17.47
CA LEU A 351 -2.96 -15.24 -16.86
C LEU A 351 -3.25 -16.71 -16.56
N ALA A 352 -4.53 -17.12 -16.64
CA ALA A 352 -4.90 -18.52 -16.51
C ALA A 352 -4.55 -19.36 -17.75
N ALA A 353 -3.97 -18.79 -18.81
CA ALA A 353 -3.52 -19.50 -20.00
C ALA A 353 -2.21 -18.87 -20.50
N GLU A 354 -1.45 -19.57 -21.36
CA GLU A 354 -0.16 -19.05 -21.85
C GLU A 354 -0.27 -18.10 -23.06
N GLY A 355 -1.47 -17.99 -23.66
CA GLY A 355 -1.70 -17.23 -24.91
C GLY A 355 -1.34 -15.74 -24.85
N PHE A 356 -1.22 -15.15 -23.65
CA PHE A 356 -0.81 -13.75 -23.50
C PHE A 356 0.66 -13.49 -23.90
N LYS A 357 1.53 -14.51 -23.87
CA LYS A 357 2.97 -14.34 -24.09
C LYS A 357 3.28 -13.87 -25.51
N ALA A 358 2.65 -14.48 -26.52
CA ALA A 358 2.90 -14.19 -27.93
C ALA A 358 2.58 -12.73 -28.33
N PRO A 359 1.36 -12.19 -28.11
CA PRO A 359 1.05 -10.80 -28.47
C PRO A 359 1.89 -9.78 -27.68
N LEU A 360 2.21 -10.07 -26.42
CA LEU A 360 3.07 -9.24 -25.58
C LEU A 360 4.50 -9.16 -26.10
N LEU A 361 5.12 -10.31 -26.42
CA LEU A 361 6.46 -10.38 -26.99
C LEU A 361 6.52 -9.76 -28.38
N ALA A 362 5.48 -9.94 -29.20
CA ALA A 362 5.39 -9.33 -30.52
C ALA A 362 5.41 -7.79 -30.44
N LEU A 363 4.59 -7.19 -29.57
CA LEU A 363 4.59 -5.74 -29.39
C LEU A 363 5.94 -5.23 -28.83
N SER A 364 6.52 -5.95 -27.86
CA SER A 364 7.83 -5.65 -27.29
C SER A 364 8.93 -5.63 -28.36
N LYS A 365 9.00 -6.67 -29.19
CA LYS A 365 9.94 -6.76 -30.32
C LYS A 365 9.74 -5.63 -31.33
N LEU A 366 8.49 -5.33 -31.71
CA LEU A 366 8.19 -4.25 -32.67
C LEU A 366 8.61 -2.87 -32.13
N CYS A 367 8.38 -2.60 -30.84
CA CYS A 367 8.83 -1.37 -30.20
C CYS A 367 10.36 -1.29 -30.08
N ASP A 368 11.06 -2.43 -30.07
CA ASP A 368 12.52 -2.42 -29.98
C ASP A 368 13.24 -2.04 -31.29
N ILE A 369 12.54 -2.00 -32.42
CA ILE A 369 13.12 -1.73 -33.75
C ILE A 369 13.56 -0.25 -33.86
N ARG A 370 14.79 -0.03 -34.33
CA ARG A 370 15.46 1.28 -34.40
C ARG A 370 15.91 1.58 -35.82
N LEU A 371 15.80 2.85 -36.24
CA LEU A 371 16.32 3.32 -37.53
C LEU A 371 17.44 4.34 -37.36
N GLY A 372 18.63 4.01 -37.89
CA GLY A 372 19.79 4.89 -37.82
C GLY A 372 20.24 5.12 -36.38
N THR A 373 19.97 6.31 -35.82
CA THR A 373 20.30 6.60 -34.43
C THR A 373 19.44 5.79 -33.47
N THR A 374 19.92 5.57 -32.24
CA THR A 374 19.17 4.85 -31.19
C THR A 374 17.85 5.53 -30.76
N SER A 375 17.57 6.74 -31.27
CA SER A 375 16.46 7.59 -30.85
C SER A 375 15.22 7.53 -31.74
N VAL A 376 15.30 6.95 -32.94
CA VAL A 376 14.15 6.86 -33.85
C VAL A 376 13.58 5.45 -33.83
N ARG A 377 12.34 5.33 -33.34
CA ARG A 377 11.61 4.06 -33.25
C ARG A 377 10.26 4.19 -33.97
N PRO A 378 10.17 3.78 -35.25
CA PRO A 378 9.00 4.06 -36.10
C PRO A 378 7.70 3.53 -35.53
N ILE A 379 7.72 2.34 -34.93
CA ILE A 379 6.52 1.73 -34.34
C ILE A 379 6.06 2.53 -33.13
N CYS A 380 6.96 2.98 -32.25
CA CYS A 380 6.61 3.83 -31.11
C CYS A 380 5.99 5.16 -31.58
N ASN A 381 6.56 5.75 -32.64
CA ASN A 381 6.05 7.01 -33.21
C ASN A 381 4.66 6.81 -33.85
N LEU A 382 4.45 5.68 -34.54
CA LEU A 382 3.15 5.30 -35.09
C LEU A 382 2.10 5.09 -33.98
N MET A 383 2.47 4.44 -32.87
CA MET A 383 1.56 4.19 -31.75
C MET A 383 0.99 5.49 -31.17
N VAL A 384 1.84 6.51 -30.96
CA VAL A 384 1.40 7.81 -30.44
C VAL A 384 0.64 8.64 -31.49
N ALA A 385 0.91 8.43 -32.78
CA ALA A 385 0.17 9.06 -33.88
C ALA A 385 -1.28 8.58 -33.98
N LEU A 386 -1.62 7.41 -33.42
CA LEU A 386 -2.99 6.91 -33.27
C LEU A 386 -3.70 7.59 -32.09
N SER A 387 -3.80 8.92 -32.11
CA SER A 387 -4.24 9.76 -30.98
C SER A 387 -5.55 9.29 -30.32
N ASN A 388 -6.57 8.94 -31.10
CA ASN A 388 -7.87 8.44 -30.61
C ASN A 388 -7.76 7.15 -29.78
N MET A 389 -6.69 6.38 -29.96
CA MET A 389 -6.43 5.13 -29.25
C MET A 389 -5.29 5.24 -28.25
N TRP A 390 -4.37 6.19 -28.43
CA TRP A 390 -3.27 6.39 -27.51
C TRP A 390 -3.80 6.92 -26.16
N ILE A 391 -4.49 8.05 -26.19
CA ILE A 391 -5.19 8.64 -25.04
C ILE A 391 -6.63 8.90 -25.46
N PRO A 392 -7.53 7.92 -25.32
CA PRO A 392 -8.92 8.08 -25.74
C PRO A 392 -9.61 9.19 -24.93
N SER A 393 -10.46 9.98 -25.59
CA SER A 393 -11.27 11.00 -24.91
C SER A 393 -12.25 10.32 -23.94
N PRO A 394 -12.48 10.87 -22.73
CA PRO A 394 -13.46 10.33 -21.81
C PRO A 394 -14.86 10.23 -22.46
N LEU A 395 -15.51 9.08 -22.31
CA LEU A 395 -16.85 8.81 -22.83
C LEU A 395 -17.92 8.87 -21.72
N SER A 396 -17.51 8.67 -20.47
CA SER A 396 -18.37 8.65 -19.30
C SER A 396 -17.62 9.10 -18.04
N LYS A 397 -18.25 8.94 -16.87
CA LYS A 397 -17.60 9.20 -15.57
C LYS A 397 -16.55 8.15 -15.19
N ALA A 398 -16.44 7.06 -15.96
CA ALA A 398 -15.54 5.93 -15.72
C ALA A 398 -14.19 6.09 -16.40
N GLU A 399 -13.60 7.28 -16.29
CA GLU A 399 -12.39 7.67 -17.02
C GLU A 399 -11.21 6.72 -16.78
N GLY A 400 -11.09 6.17 -15.57
CA GLY A 400 -10.05 5.20 -15.21
C GLY A 400 -10.24 3.84 -15.90
N LYS A 401 -11.49 3.34 -15.97
CA LYS A 401 -11.80 2.12 -16.72
C LYS A 401 -11.67 2.30 -18.22
N GLU A 402 -12.04 3.46 -18.72
CA GLU A 402 -11.93 3.78 -20.13
C GLU A 402 -10.47 3.81 -20.59
N ILE A 403 -9.57 4.44 -19.83
CA ILE A 403 -8.14 4.43 -20.19
C ILE A 403 -7.53 3.02 -20.09
N GLU A 404 -7.95 2.20 -19.13
CA GLU A 404 -7.54 0.79 -19.00
C GLU A 404 -7.96 -0.05 -20.22
N ARG A 405 -9.18 0.17 -20.75
CA ARG A 405 -9.78 -0.71 -21.76
C ARG A 405 -9.64 -0.23 -23.20
N LEU A 406 -9.76 1.09 -23.41
CA LEU A 406 -9.84 1.69 -24.74
C LEU A 406 -8.48 2.17 -25.25
N SER A 407 -7.49 2.34 -24.36
CA SER A 407 -6.17 2.76 -24.81
C SER A 407 -5.39 1.62 -25.47
N LEU A 408 -4.44 1.97 -26.33
CA LEU A 408 -3.65 1.00 -27.09
C LEU A 408 -2.80 0.10 -26.19
N ILE A 409 -2.21 0.65 -25.12
CA ILE A 409 -1.37 -0.09 -24.16
C ILE A 409 -2.19 -0.62 -22.99
N GLY A 410 -3.39 -0.09 -22.75
CA GLY A 410 -4.27 -0.48 -21.64
C GLY A 410 -4.35 -1.99 -21.41
N PRO A 411 -4.78 -2.79 -22.41
CA PRO A 411 -4.88 -4.24 -22.28
C PRO A 411 -3.57 -4.95 -21.90
N PHE A 412 -2.41 -4.42 -22.31
CA PHE A 412 -1.10 -5.00 -21.97
C PHE A 412 -0.73 -4.79 -20.50
N LEU A 413 -1.21 -3.70 -19.90
CA LEU A 413 -1.06 -3.42 -18.48
C LEU A 413 -2.12 -4.15 -17.62
N SER A 414 -3.25 -4.55 -18.20
CA SER A 414 -4.43 -5.07 -17.46
C SER A 414 -4.39 -6.55 -17.08
N LEU A 415 -3.34 -7.30 -17.43
CA LEU A 415 -3.22 -8.70 -17.02
C LEU A 415 -3.11 -8.81 -15.49
N SER A 416 -4.01 -9.59 -14.91
CA SER A 416 -4.27 -9.58 -13.48
C SER A 416 -4.52 -10.96 -12.89
N VAL A 417 -4.24 -11.10 -11.61
CA VAL A 417 -4.49 -12.31 -10.80
C VAL A 417 -5.70 -12.11 -9.86
N PHE A 418 -6.19 -10.87 -9.68
CA PHE A 418 -7.30 -10.61 -8.77
C PHE A 418 -8.59 -11.30 -9.22
N SER A 419 -9.29 -11.90 -8.27
CA SER A 419 -10.49 -12.71 -8.53
C SER A 419 -11.62 -11.94 -9.22
N GLU A 420 -11.75 -10.66 -8.91
CA GLU A 420 -12.78 -9.77 -9.44
C GLU A 420 -12.49 -9.35 -10.89
N GLU A 421 -11.24 -9.48 -11.32
CA GLU A 421 -10.75 -9.07 -12.63
C GLU A 421 -10.61 -10.27 -13.57
N CYS A 422 -10.19 -11.43 -13.05
CA CYS A 422 -10.03 -12.68 -13.80
C CYS A 422 -10.58 -13.90 -13.03
N PRO A 423 -11.89 -14.18 -13.13
CA PRO A 423 -12.50 -15.36 -12.49
C PRO A 423 -11.88 -16.69 -12.91
N GLN A 424 -11.37 -16.79 -14.13
CA GLN A 424 -10.75 -18.01 -14.68
C GLN A 424 -9.53 -18.47 -13.87
N ILE A 425 -8.83 -17.56 -13.18
CA ILE A 425 -7.73 -17.91 -12.27
C ILE A 425 -8.27 -18.70 -11.08
N VAL A 426 -9.42 -18.30 -10.54
CA VAL A 426 -10.06 -19.00 -9.43
C VAL A 426 -10.47 -20.40 -9.86
N ASP A 427 -11.10 -20.52 -11.03
CA ASP A 427 -11.58 -21.80 -11.56
C ASP A 427 -10.44 -22.79 -11.86
N ARG A 428 -9.27 -22.28 -12.31
CA ARG A 428 -8.12 -23.13 -12.66
C ARG A 428 -7.23 -23.48 -11.47
N TYR A 429 -7.04 -22.57 -10.52
CA TYR A 429 -6.02 -22.71 -9.48
C TYR A 429 -6.55 -22.79 -8.04
N PHE A 430 -7.79 -22.37 -7.79
CA PHE A 430 -8.36 -22.22 -6.43
C PHE A 430 -9.75 -22.87 -6.27
N SER A 431 -10.21 -23.67 -7.24
CA SER A 431 -11.54 -24.31 -7.26
C SER A 431 -11.60 -25.61 -6.45
N GLU A 432 -10.47 -26.28 -6.27
CA GLU A 432 -10.27 -27.48 -5.43
C GLU A 432 -9.27 -27.17 -4.31
N SER A 433 -9.32 -27.91 -3.20
CA SER A 433 -8.38 -27.79 -2.08
C SER A 433 -6.95 -28.09 -2.54
N SER A 434 -6.30 -27.11 -3.17
CA SER A 434 -5.02 -27.31 -3.83
C SER A 434 -3.98 -27.56 -2.75
N GLU A 435 -3.47 -28.78 -2.66
CA GLU A 435 -2.37 -29.13 -1.75
C GLU A 435 -1.08 -28.34 -2.07
N ASN A 436 -1.04 -27.63 -3.21
CA ASN A 436 0.13 -26.94 -3.75
C ASN A 436 -0.02 -25.41 -3.92
N VAL A 437 -0.65 -24.70 -2.97
CA VAL A 437 -0.78 -23.22 -2.99
C VAL A 437 0.56 -22.50 -3.26
N LYS A 438 1.67 -23.01 -2.71
CA LYS A 438 3.01 -22.45 -2.93
C LYS A 438 3.43 -22.47 -4.41
N LEU A 439 3.18 -23.58 -5.11
CA LEU A 439 3.52 -23.73 -6.53
C LEU A 439 2.64 -22.82 -7.41
N VAL A 440 1.36 -22.70 -7.07
CA VAL A 440 0.43 -21.75 -7.72
C VAL A 440 0.97 -20.32 -7.59
N ASN A 441 1.37 -19.92 -6.38
CA ASN A 441 1.94 -18.60 -6.13
C ASN A 441 3.19 -18.36 -6.99
N VAL A 442 4.13 -19.31 -7.04
CA VAL A 442 5.35 -19.19 -7.86
C VAL A 442 5.02 -19.03 -9.35
N THR A 443 4.08 -19.83 -9.85
CA THR A 443 3.68 -19.83 -11.27
C THR A 443 3.07 -18.49 -11.66
N LEU A 444 2.09 -18.01 -10.91
CA LEU A 444 1.38 -16.76 -11.18
C LEU A 444 2.28 -15.53 -10.99
N ARG A 445 3.16 -15.53 -9.97
CA ARG A 445 4.17 -14.48 -9.78
C ARG A 445 5.18 -14.44 -10.94
N SER A 446 5.63 -15.60 -11.42
CA SER A 446 6.51 -15.68 -12.59
C SER A 446 5.85 -15.13 -13.85
N ALA A 447 4.58 -15.46 -14.08
CA ALA A 447 3.80 -14.91 -15.19
C ALA A 447 3.67 -13.38 -15.09
N LEU A 448 3.33 -12.84 -13.92
CA LEU A 448 3.28 -11.39 -13.68
C LEU A 448 4.64 -10.71 -13.92
N ARG A 449 5.74 -11.35 -13.51
CA ARG A 449 7.10 -10.84 -13.74
C ARG A 449 7.41 -10.71 -15.23
N ILE A 450 7.01 -11.69 -16.04
CA ILE A 450 7.14 -11.63 -17.52
C ILE A 450 6.34 -10.45 -18.05
N VAL A 451 5.08 -10.31 -17.66
CA VAL A 451 4.22 -9.18 -18.07
C VAL A 451 4.87 -7.84 -17.77
N ARG A 452 5.25 -7.62 -16.50
CA ARG A 452 5.85 -6.36 -16.04
C ARG A 452 7.17 -6.06 -16.76
N THR A 453 7.98 -7.08 -17.04
CA THR A 453 9.26 -6.93 -17.76
C THR A 453 9.05 -6.50 -19.20
N GLU A 454 8.13 -7.14 -19.93
CA GLU A 454 7.88 -6.80 -21.33
C GLU A 454 7.17 -5.46 -21.48
N VAL A 455 6.21 -5.14 -20.59
CA VAL A 455 5.56 -3.82 -20.61
C VAL A 455 6.55 -2.71 -20.26
N PHE A 456 7.49 -2.94 -19.34
CA PHE A 456 8.60 -2.02 -19.10
C PHE A 456 9.42 -1.79 -20.38
N LYS A 457 9.78 -2.84 -21.12
CA LYS A 457 10.53 -2.69 -22.39
C LYS A 457 9.77 -1.87 -23.42
N ILE A 458 8.46 -2.07 -23.54
CA ILE A 458 7.58 -1.29 -24.42
C ILE A 458 7.61 0.19 -24.02
N ILE A 459 7.26 0.52 -22.78
CA ILE A 459 7.18 1.90 -22.29
C ILE A 459 8.56 2.57 -22.32
N HIS A 460 9.62 1.87 -21.92
CA HIS A 460 10.99 2.37 -21.99
C HIS A 460 11.40 2.70 -23.43
N SER A 461 11.08 1.84 -24.40
CA SER A 461 11.36 2.11 -25.82
C SER A 461 10.67 3.38 -26.30
N MET A 462 9.42 3.60 -25.89
CA MET A 462 8.68 4.83 -26.21
C MET A 462 9.26 6.09 -25.56
N LEU A 463 9.80 5.98 -24.34
CA LEU A 463 10.44 7.09 -23.64
C LEU A 463 11.86 7.39 -24.18
N VAL A 464 12.55 6.40 -24.75
CA VAL A 464 13.85 6.60 -25.42
C VAL A 464 13.66 7.30 -26.77
N SER A 465 12.57 7.05 -27.48
CA SER A 465 12.29 7.71 -28.75
C SER A 465 11.92 9.19 -28.57
N THR A 466 12.57 10.09 -29.31
CA THR A 466 12.40 11.54 -29.15
C THR A 466 11.00 12.01 -29.51
N GLU A 467 10.41 11.44 -30.56
CA GLU A 467 9.09 11.84 -31.08
C GLU A 467 7.94 11.27 -30.24
N SER A 468 8.11 10.12 -29.60
CA SER A 468 7.06 9.52 -28.76
C SER A 468 7.17 9.84 -27.27
N ARG A 469 8.31 10.38 -26.80
CA ARG A 469 8.57 10.61 -25.37
C ARG A 469 7.51 11.47 -24.70
N ASP A 470 7.22 12.64 -25.25
CA ASP A 470 6.28 13.59 -24.64
C ASP A 470 4.85 13.02 -24.57
N ALA A 471 4.39 12.41 -25.67
CA ALA A 471 3.10 11.74 -25.71
C ALA A 471 3.02 10.54 -24.75
N CYS A 472 4.14 9.84 -24.51
CA CYS A 472 4.22 8.77 -23.52
C CYS A 472 4.16 9.30 -22.08
N LEU A 473 4.88 10.38 -21.77
CA LEU A 473 4.77 11.07 -20.48
C LEU A 473 3.34 11.61 -20.25
N GLN A 474 2.70 12.12 -21.29
CA GLN A 474 1.30 12.56 -21.22
C GLN A 474 0.33 11.40 -21.00
N PHE A 475 0.58 10.22 -21.55
CA PHE A 475 -0.20 9.01 -21.27
C PHE A 475 -0.07 8.61 -19.79
N ILE A 476 1.16 8.56 -19.26
CA ILE A 476 1.44 8.26 -17.85
C ILE A 476 0.71 9.26 -16.94
N ALA A 477 0.81 10.56 -17.23
CA ALA A 477 0.11 11.60 -16.49
C ALA A 477 -1.41 11.45 -16.56
N SER A 478 -1.96 11.10 -17.74
CA SER A 478 -3.39 10.89 -17.94
C SER A 478 -3.91 9.68 -17.17
N VAL A 479 -3.14 8.60 -17.08
CA VAL A 479 -3.47 7.43 -16.25
C VAL A 479 -3.60 7.82 -14.79
N LEU A 480 -2.65 8.61 -14.26
CA LEU A 480 -2.68 9.09 -12.88
C LEU A 480 -3.87 10.02 -12.64
N ALA A 481 -4.05 11.01 -13.52
CA ALA A 481 -5.11 12.01 -13.41
C ALA A 481 -6.51 11.37 -13.44
N ARG A 482 -6.76 10.39 -14.31
CA ARG A 482 -8.08 9.70 -14.42
C ARG A 482 -8.35 8.72 -13.29
N ASN A 483 -7.35 8.43 -12.45
CA ASN A 483 -7.45 7.49 -11.34
C ASN A 483 -7.26 8.12 -9.96
N TYR A 484 -7.27 9.45 -9.84
CA TYR A 484 -7.13 10.13 -8.55
C TYR A 484 -8.16 9.65 -7.50
N ARG A 485 -9.37 9.26 -7.94
CA ARG A 485 -10.42 8.74 -7.06
C ARG A 485 -10.04 7.44 -6.35
N LYS A 486 -9.01 6.70 -6.79
CA LYS A 486 -8.52 5.50 -6.07
C LYS A 486 -8.00 5.82 -4.67
N ALA A 487 -7.58 7.06 -4.41
CA ALA A 487 -7.15 7.50 -3.09
C ALA A 487 -8.31 7.67 -2.08
N GLN A 488 -9.56 7.76 -2.55
CA GLN A 488 -10.72 8.02 -1.69
C GLN A 488 -10.98 6.87 -0.71
N LEU A 489 -11.54 7.19 0.46
CA LEU A 489 -11.90 6.19 1.46
C LEU A 489 -12.90 5.16 0.91
N GLN A 490 -13.89 5.62 0.13
CA GLN A 490 -14.87 4.77 -0.55
C GLN A 490 -14.75 5.01 -2.05
N VAL A 491 -14.14 4.04 -2.74
CA VAL A 491 -13.91 4.09 -4.18
C VAL A 491 -15.05 3.35 -4.89
N ASP A 492 -15.58 3.95 -5.95
CA ASP A 492 -16.44 3.23 -6.91
C ASP A 492 -15.57 2.54 -7.96
N ASP A 493 -15.42 1.22 -7.84
CA ASP A 493 -14.60 0.38 -8.71
C ASP A 493 -15.02 0.38 -10.18
N ARG A 494 -16.24 0.85 -10.47
CA ARG A 494 -16.74 1.01 -11.85
C ARG A 494 -16.13 2.22 -12.54
N GLN A 495 -15.64 3.19 -11.78
CA GLN A 495 -15.14 4.46 -12.33
C GLN A 495 -13.62 4.50 -12.49
N VAL A 496 -12.90 3.67 -11.73
CA VAL A 496 -11.44 3.65 -11.66
C VAL A 496 -10.85 2.41 -12.33
N ALA A 497 -9.60 2.48 -12.73
CA ALA A 497 -8.85 1.34 -13.23
C ALA A 497 -8.71 0.23 -12.18
N SER A 498 -8.56 -0.98 -12.68
CA SER A 498 -8.35 -2.21 -11.90
C SER A 498 -7.06 -2.13 -11.08
N ASP A 499 -6.97 -2.93 -10.01
CA ASP A 499 -5.74 -2.99 -9.20
C ASP A 499 -4.62 -3.68 -9.97
N GLY A 500 -4.95 -4.71 -10.76
CA GLY A 500 -3.97 -5.38 -11.63
C GLY A 500 -3.30 -4.40 -12.59
N PHE A 501 -4.10 -3.58 -13.28
CA PHE A 501 -3.61 -2.52 -14.16
C PHE A 501 -2.71 -1.52 -13.42
N MET A 502 -3.18 -0.99 -12.29
CA MET A 502 -2.45 0.05 -11.54
C MET A 502 -1.16 -0.49 -10.92
N LEU A 503 -1.12 -1.73 -10.43
CA LEU A 503 0.09 -2.34 -9.87
C LEU A 503 1.14 -2.63 -10.95
N ASN A 504 0.73 -3.10 -12.13
CA ASN A 504 1.63 -3.27 -13.26
C ASN A 504 2.21 -1.93 -13.72
N PHE A 505 1.36 -0.91 -13.84
CA PHE A 505 1.77 0.45 -14.17
C PHE A 505 2.75 1.04 -13.15
N MET A 506 2.45 0.92 -11.85
CA MET A 506 3.33 1.35 -10.77
C MET A 506 4.69 0.64 -10.84
N THR A 507 4.71 -0.68 -11.08
CA THR A 507 5.96 -1.45 -11.15
C THR A 507 6.83 -1.02 -12.34
N VAL A 508 6.22 -0.63 -13.47
CA VAL A 508 6.98 -0.06 -14.60
C VAL A 508 7.62 1.28 -14.21
N LEU A 509 6.87 2.15 -13.52
CA LEU A 509 7.41 3.43 -13.05
C LEU A 509 8.51 3.27 -12.00
N GLN A 510 8.42 2.25 -11.13
CA GLN A 510 9.50 1.88 -10.21
C GLN A 510 10.77 1.48 -10.98
N GLN A 511 10.65 0.64 -12.00
CA GLN A 511 11.80 0.23 -12.83
C GLN A 511 12.42 1.41 -13.59
N LEU A 512 11.61 2.36 -14.07
CA LEU A 512 12.11 3.60 -14.67
C LEU A 512 12.83 4.48 -13.64
N CYS A 513 12.28 4.59 -12.42
CA CYS A 513 12.87 5.35 -11.33
C CYS A 513 14.17 4.75 -10.77
N ALA A 514 14.41 3.45 -10.93
CA ALA A 514 15.59 2.77 -10.39
C ALA A 514 16.93 3.39 -10.86
N LYS A 515 16.95 4.07 -12.01
CA LYS A 515 18.14 4.77 -12.54
C LYS A 515 18.17 6.27 -12.23
N VAL A 516 17.14 6.81 -11.57
CA VAL A 516 17.06 8.23 -11.20
C VAL A 516 18.00 8.49 -10.03
N LYS A 517 18.85 9.52 -10.17
CA LYS A 517 19.69 10.00 -9.08
C LYS A 517 18.94 11.12 -8.35
N ILE A 518 18.92 11.07 -7.02
CA ILE A 518 18.25 12.06 -6.16
C ILE A 518 18.70 13.50 -6.50
N GLU A 519 19.97 13.70 -6.86
CA GLU A 519 20.55 15.02 -7.21
C GLU A 519 19.99 15.62 -8.51
N LYS A 520 19.34 14.80 -9.35
CA LYS A 520 18.70 15.24 -10.59
C LYS A 520 17.20 15.52 -10.42
N VAL A 521 16.68 15.37 -9.22
CA VAL A 521 15.27 15.64 -8.90
C VAL A 521 15.14 17.09 -8.45
N ASP A 522 14.42 17.89 -9.23
CA ASP A 522 14.09 19.26 -8.87
C ASP A 522 13.04 19.30 -7.74
N SER A 523 13.37 19.97 -6.63
CA SER A 523 12.49 20.12 -5.47
C SER A 523 11.30 21.03 -5.70
N LEU A 524 11.35 21.93 -6.69
CA LEU A 524 10.28 22.87 -7.01
C LEU A 524 9.26 22.31 -8.00
N TYR A 525 9.50 21.12 -8.57
CA TYR A 525 8.71 20.58 -9.68
C TYR A 525 7.22 20.42 -9.39
N LEU A 526 6.82 20.00 -8.19
CA LEU A 526 5.39 19.86 -7.84
C LEU A 526 4.60 21.17 -7.98
N HIS A 527 5.28 22.30 -7.91
CA HIS A 527 4.70 23.64 -8.02
C HIS A 527 4.94 24.28 -9.38
N HIS A 528 5.80 23.68 -10.20
CA HIS A 528 6.17 24.17 -11.52
C HIS A 528 4.95 24.24 -12.46
N PRO A 529 4.80 25.30 -13.29
CA PRO A 529 3.66 25.46 -14.19
C PRO A 529 3.46 24.32 -15.20
N LYS A 530 4.57 23.71 -15.66
CA LYS A 530 4.57 22.52 -16.54
C LYS A 530 4.51 21.18 -15.78
N SER A 531 4.24 21.17 -14.47
CA SER A 531 4.11 19.93 -13.72
C SER A 531 2.95 19.09 -14.26
N ARG A 532 3.21 17.82 -14.53
CA ARG A 532 2.17 16.85 -14.90
C ARG A 532 1.43 16.26 -13.70
N VAL A 533 1.90 16.54 -12.49
CA VAL A 533 1.31 16.06 -11.24
C VAL A 533 0.56 17.21 -10.58
N ASN A 534 -0.74 17.02 -10.36
CA ASN A 534 -1.59 18.02 -9.74
C ASN A 534 -1.78 17.72 -8.24
N ILE A 535 -1.28 18.61 -7.39
CA ILE A 535 -1.40 18.55 -5.91
C ILE A 535 -2.23 19.71 -5.33
N SER A 536 -3.07 20.36 -6.15
CA SER A 536 -3.84 21.54 -5.73
C SER A 536 -4.86 21.23 -4.62
N GLN A 537 -5.49 20.05 -4.69
CA GLN A 537 -6.51 19.58 -3.74
C GLN A 537 -5.95 18.81 -2.55
N GLU A 538 -4.64 18.57 -2.52
CA GLU A 538 -4.00 17.77 -1.48
C GLU A 538 -3.73 18.60 -0.22
N SER A 539 -3.90 17.97 0.95
CA SER A 539 -3.41 18.51 2.22
C SER A 539 -1.89 18.46 2.26
N ARG A 540 -1.26 19.38 3.01
CA ARG A 540 0.18 19.60 2.99
C ARG A 540 0.74 19.57 4.41
N LEU A 541 2.03 19.22 4.50
CA LEU A 541 2.71 19.06 5.79
C LEU A 541 2.61 20.31 6.67
N LYS A 542 2.76 21.52 6.12
CA LYS A 542 2.71 22.75 6.92
C LYS A 542 1.94 23.91 6.27
N LEU A 543 2.12 24.14 4.98
CA LEU A 543 1.58 25.34 4.32
C LEU A 543 0.09 25.26 4.01
N THR A 544 -0.59 26.38 4.19
CA THR A 544 -1.96 26.57 3.69
C THR A 544 -1.99 26.75 2.17
N SER A 545 -3.14 26.49 1.56
CA SER A 545 -3.33 26.72 0.11
C SER A 545 -3.11 28.17 -0.31
N GLN A 546 -3.31 29.14 0.59
CA GLN A 546 -3.07 30.55 0.32
C GLN A 546 -1.57 30.88 0.30
N GLN A 547 -0.81 30.43 1.31
CA GLN A 547 0.64 30.62 1.37
C GLN A 547 1.36 30.01 0.17
N VAL A 548 0.90 28.85 -0.33
CA VAL A 548 1.47 28.23 -1.53
C VAL A 548 1.20 29.08 -2.78
N LYS A 549 0.03 29.73 -2.89
CA LYS A 549 -0.26 30.62 -4.02
C LYS A 549 0.64 31.85 -4.01
N GLU A 550 0.83 32.47 -2.85
CA GLU A 550 1.72 33.63 -2.68
C GLU A 550 3.17 33.26 -3.01
N TRP A 551 3.64 32.11 -2.51
CA TRP A 551 4.98 31.62 -2.82
C TRP A 551 5.18 31.31 -4.31
N LYS A 552 4.19 30.73 -4.99
CA LYS A 552 4.23 30.53 -6.45
C LYS A 552 4.37 31.84 -7.22
N GLN A 553 3.60 32.86 -6.85
CA GLN A 553 3.71 34.20 -7.46
C GLN A 553 5.10 34.80 -7.27
N GLU A 554 5.71 34.60 -6.09
CA GLU A 554 7.08 35.02 -5.84
C GLU A 554 8.09 34.28 -6.73
N LEU A 555 7.96 32.95 -6.87
CA LEU A 555 8.82 32.15 -7.74
C LEU A 555 8.69 32.54 -9.22
N ASP A 556 7.47 32.81 -9.67
CA ASP A 556 7.18 33.33 -11.02
C ASP A 556 7.88 34.67 -11.25
N SER A 557 7.79 35.59 -10.28
CA SER A 557 8.45 36.91 -10.38
C SER A 557 9.97 36.82 -10.45
N LYS A 558 10.57 35.78 -9.85
CA LYS A 558 12.01 35.54 -9.81
C LYS A 558 12.53 34.67 -10.96
N ASN A 559 11.65 34.17 -11.84
CA ASN A 559 12.00 33.17 -12.86
C ASN A 559 12.81 32.00 -12.28
N ALA A 560 12.41 31.50 -11.11
CA ALA A 560 13.15 30.47 -10.37
C ALA A 560 13.02 29.05 -10.95
N TRP A 561 12.24 28.88 -12.03
CA TRP A 561 11.86 27.59 -12.58
C TRP A 561 12.96 26.95 -13.44
N LEU A 562 13.23 25.67 -13.20
CA LEU A 562 14.07 24.84 -14.06
C LEU A 562 13.20 24.07 -15.06
N GLU A 563 13.68 23.91 -16.30
CA GLU A 563 12.95 23.10 -17.28
C GLU A 563 12.83 21.65 -16.79
N PRO A 564 11.61 21.09 -16.66
CA PRO A 564 11.42 19.73 -16.16
C PRO A 564 12.16 18.71 -17.02
N LYS A 565 12.92 17.85 -16.35
CA LYS A 565 13.62 16.73 -16.99
C LYS A 565 12.96 15.41 -16.61
N PHE A 566 13.10 14.43 -17.49
CA PHE A 566 12.60 13.07 -17.27
C PHE A 566 12.85 12.50 -15.86
N PRO A 567 14.05 12.59 -15.25
CA PRO A 567 14.28 12.04 -13.91
C PRO A 567 13.36 12.64 -12.83
N THR A 568 13.07 13.94 -12.94
CA THR A 568 12.17 14.65 -12.03
C THR A 568 10.72 14.24 -12.28
N GLU A 569 10.25 14.33 -13.54
CA GLU A 569 8.88 13.97 -13.90
C GLU A 569 8.57 12.51 -13.53
N CYS A 570 9.48 11.59 -13.84
CA CYS A 570 9.36 10.17 -13.55
C CYS A 570 9.26 9.90 -12.04
N PHE A 571 10.09 10.56 -11.23
CA PHE A 571 10.07 10.39 -9.78
C PHE A 571 8.72 10.79 -9.19
N PHE A 572 8.21 11.99 -9.49
CA PHE A 572 6.95 12.46 -8.92
C PHE A 572 5.73 11.70 -9.45
N MET A 573 5.73 11.29 -10.73
CA MET A 573 4.68 10.42 -11.26
C MET A 573 4.72 9.02 -10.62
N ALA A 574 5.90 8.49 -10.30
CA ALA A 574 6.02 7.23 -9.57
C ALA A 574 5.50 7.33 -8.14
N ILE A 575 5.74 8.44 -7.43
CA ILE A 575 5.16 8.68 -6.10
C ILE A 575 3.63 8.64 -6.19
N GLN A 576 3.05 9.37 -7.15
CA GLN A 576 1.60 9.38 -7.35
C GLN A 576 1.06 7.99 -7.75
N ALA A 577 1.81 7.21 -8.55
CA ALA A 577 1.42 5.85 -8.89
C ALA A 577 1.39 4.94 -7.67
N HIS A 578 2.36 5.05 -6.76
CA HIS A 578 2.33 4.32 -5.49
C HIS A 578 1.08 4.66 -4.67
N HIS A 579 0.79 5.95 -4.52
CA HIS A 579 -0.37 6.44 -3.78
C HIS A 579 -1.70 5.87 -4.33
N LEU A 580 -1.81 5.75 -5.66
CA LEU A 580 -3.03 5.30 -6.34
C LEU A 580 -3.11 3.78 -6.61
N ALA A 581 -2.02 3.04 -6.40
CA ALA A 581 -1.94 1.61 -6.74
C ALA A 581 -1.82 0.71 -5.51
N ILE A 582 -0.64 0.68 -4.86
CA ILE A 582 -0.33 -0.32 -3.83
C ILE A 582 -1.20 -0.13 -2.58
N LEU A 583 -1.39 1.10 -2.12
CA LEU A 583 -2.13 1.35 -0.89
C LEU A 583 -3.63 1.08 -1.01
N PRO A 584 -4.35 1.52 -2.07
CA PRO A 584 -5.74 1.11 -2.27
C PRO A 584 -5.89 -0.42 -2.32
N ALA A 585 -4.95 -1.14 -2.94
CA ALA A 585 -4.97 -2.60 -2.99
C ALA A 585 -4.75 -3.24 -1.61
N CYS A 586 -3.80 -2.75 -0.81
CA CYS A 586 -3.58 -3.16 0.58
C CYS A 586 -4.83 -2.91 1.44
N ARG A 587 -5.43 -1.71 1.36
CA ARG A 587 -6.67 -1.35 2.08
C ARG A 587 -7.80 -2.30 1.71
N ARG A 588 -7.97 -2.61 0.42
CA ARG A 588 -8.99 -3.55 -0.06
C ARG A 588 -8.76 -4.96 0.48
N HIS A 589 -7.50 -5.42 0.52
CA HIS A 589 -7.13 -6.69 1.13
C HIS A 589 -7.50 -6.74 2.62
N SER A 590 -7.12 -5.74 3.40
CA SER A 590 -7.45 -5.69 4.84
C SER A 590 -8.96 -5.60 5.08
N ARG A 591 -9.70 -4.82 4.27
CA ARG A 591 -11.18 -4.78 4.31
C ARG A 591 -11.81 -6.13 4.01
N ARG A 592 -11.28 -6.86 3.01
CA ARG A 592 -11.75 -8.21 2.67
C ARG A 592 -11.57 -9.16 3.84
N GLN A 593 -10.42 -9.10 4.52
CA GLN A 593 -10.16 -9.91 5.69
C GLN A 593 -11.08 -9.57 6.87
N LYS A 594 -11.35 -8.28 7.10
CA LYS A 594 -12.31 -7.84 8.13
C LYS A 594 -13.73 -8.35 7.81
N ALA A 595 -14.19 -8.18 6.57
CA ALA A 595 -15.49 -8.65 6.12
C ALA A 595 -15.63 -10.18 6.24
N HIS A 596 -14.56 -10.94 5.94
CA HIS A 596 -14.53 -12.39 6.13
C HIS A 596 -14.76 -12.75 7.60
N ARG A 597 -13.96 -12.18 8.53
CA ARG A 597 -14.12 -12.43 9.98
C ARG A 597 -15.50 -12.06 10.51
N GLU A 598 -16.04 -10.92 10.09
CA GLU A 598 -17.38 -10.48 10.51
C GLU A 598 -18.47 -11.42 10.02
N LEU A 599 -18.38 -11.86 8.76
CA LEU A 599 -19.35 -12.78 8.17
C LEU A 599 -19.26 -14.18 8.80
N THR A 600 -18.06 -14.67 9.08
CA THR A 600 -17.85 -15.93 9.83
C THR A 600 -18.52 -15.86 11.20
N ARG A 601 -18.32 -14.78 11.96
CA ARG A 601 -18.99 -14.59 13.26
C ARG A 601 -20.51 -14.54 13.14
N MET A 602 -21.06 -13.93 12.09
CA MET A 602 -22.52 -13.90 11.85
C MET A 602 -23.08 -15.28 11.53
N ILE A 603 -22.34 -16.11 10.78
CA ILE A 603 -22.71 -17.51 10.52
C ILE A 603 -22.68 -18.31 11.81
N GLU A 604 -21.57 -18.28 12.55
CA GLU A 604 -21.41 -18.98 13.84
C GLU A 604 -22.53 -18.59 14.81
N HIS A 605 -22.87 -17.30 14.90
CA HIS A 605 -23.98 -16.83 15.74
C HIS A 605 -25.33 -17.37 15.28
N LEU A 606 -25.62 -17.39 13.97
CA LEU A 606 -26.93 -17.85 13.48
C LEU A 606 -27.07 -19.38 13.61
N GLU A 607 -25.97 -20.12 13.45
CA GLU A 607 -25.90 -21.58 13.63
C GLU A 607 -26.01 -21.96 15.12
N SER A 608 -25.35 -21.23 16.03
CA SER A 608 -25.44 -21.52 17.46
C SER A 608 -26.85 -21.36 18.05
N HIS A 609 -27.69 -20.56 17.40
CA HIS A 609 -29.10 -20.34 17.79
C HIS A 609 -30.08 -21.08 16.88
N GLU A 610 -29.64 -22.11 16.13
CA GLU A 610 -30.48 -22.84 15.17
C GLU A 610 -31.78 -23.37 15.80
N SER A 611 -31.69 -23.94 17.01
CA SER A 611 -32.84 -24.45 17.76
C SER A 611 -33.94 -23.40 18.03
N GLU A 612 -33.59 -22.11 18.10
CA GLU A 612 -34.55 -21.03 18.40
C GLU A 612 -35.36 -20.59 17.19
N TRP A 613 -34.85 -20.80 15.97
CA TRP A 613 -35.47 -20.29 14.75
C TRP A 613 -35.86 -21.37 13.75
N ILE A 614 -35.37 -22.61 13.89
CA ILE A 614 -35.61 -23.69 12.93
C ILE A 614 -37.09 -24.08 12.79
N ASP A 615 -37.85 -23.96 13.89
CA ASP A 615 -39.28 -24.26 13.93
C ASP A 615 -40.17 -23.02 13.71
N THR A 616 -39.59 -21.88 13.35
CA THR A 616 -40.31 -20.62 13.11
C THR A 616 -40.54 -20.37 11.61
N PRO A 617 -41.51 -19.51 11.23
CA PRO A 617 -41.68 -19.07 9.83
C PRO A 617 -40.43 -18.40 9.23
N MET A 618 -39.47 -17.98 10.06
CA MET A 618 -38.19 -17.40 9.63
C MET A 618 -37.17 -18.46 9.17
N ALA A 619 -37.43 -19.76 9.37
CA ALA A 619 -36.46 -20.83 9.09
C ALA A 619 -35.98 -20.86 7.64
N SER A 620 -36.90 -20.69 6.68
CA SER A 620 -36.55 -20.64 5.25
C SER A 620 -35.65 -19.43 4.92
N ARG A 621 -35.95 -18.27 5.52
CA ARG A 621 -35.12 -17.06 5.37
C ARG A 621 -33.73 -17.27 5.97
N ASN A 622 -33.63 -17.82 7.18
CA ASN A 622 -32.35 -18.03 7.87
C ASN A 622 -31.49 -19.07 7.16
N LYS A 623 -32.07 -20.19 6.69
CA LYS A 623 -31.38 -21.16 5.82
C LYS A 623 -30.89 -20.51 4.52
N GLY A 624 -31.71 -19.65 3.91
CA GLY A 624 -31.34 -18.87 2.73
C GLY A 624 -30.19 -17.87 3.00
N LEU A 625 -30.18 -17.22 4.17
CA LEU A 625 -29.10 -16.33 4.60
C LEU A 625 -27.80 -17.10 4.82
N LEU A 626 -27.84 -18.22 5.54
CA LEU A 626 -26.67 -19.09 5.77
C LEU A 626 -26.05 -19.53 4.45
N LYS A 627 -26.86 -20.00 3.49
CA LYS A 627 -26.38 -20.36 2.15
C LYS A 627 -25.65 -19.20 1.47
N LYS A 628 -26.27 -18.01 1.44
CA LYS A 628 -25.68 -16.80 0.83
C LYS A 628 -24.39 -16.37 1.54
N TRP A 629 -24.36 -16.41 2.86
CA TRP A 629 -23.18 -16.03 3.64
C TRP A 629 -22.02 -17.00 3.43
N ARG A 630 -22.28 -18.32 3.37
CA ARG A 630 -21.26 -19.33 3.04
C ARG A 630 -20.71 -19.16 1.62
N GLU A 631 -21.57 -18.90 0.63
CA GLU A 631 -21.14 -18.58 -0.74
C GLU A 631 -20.28 -17.31 -0.79
N GLN A 632 -20.66 -16.28 -0.02
CA GLN A 632 -19.90 -15.04 0.08
C GLN A 632 -18.56 -15.24 0.81
N ILE A 633 -18.48 -16.08 1.84
CA ILE A 633 -17.21 -16.47 2.47
C ILE A 633 -16.28 -17.10 1.44
N LYS A 634 -16.76 -18.10 0.68
CA LYS A 634 -15.94 -18.76 -0.36
C LYS A 634 -15.41 -17.75 -1.37
N LYS A 635 -16.23 -16.76 -1.77
CA LYS A 635 -15.80 -15.67 -2.64
C LYS A 635 -14.73 -14.78 -2.00
N LEU A 636 -14.88 -14.44 -0.72
CA LEU A 636 -13.89 -13.64 0.03
C LEU A 636 -12.57 -14.40 0.22
N GLU A 637 -12.62 -15.70 0.46
CA GLU A 637 -11.45 -16.57 0.59
C GLU A 637 -10.68 -16.69 -0.72
N ASN A 638 -11.37 -16.96 -1.83
CA ASN A 638 -10.75 -17.01 -3.15
C ASN A 638 -10.16 -15.64 -3.55
N GLY A 639 -10.87 -14.55 -3.26
CA GLY A 639 -10.37 -13.19 -3.50
C GLY A 639 -9.17 -12.84 -2.63
N LYS A 640 -9.11 -13.33 -1.39
CA LYS A 640 -7.96 -13.20 -0.51
C LYS A 640 -6.76 -13.98 -1.07
N ALA A 641 -6.93 -15.26 -1.41
CA ALA A 641 -5.87 -16.10 -1.96
C ALA A 641 -5.25 -15.49 -3.24
N CYS A 642 -6.09 -15.00 -4.15
CA CYS A 642 -5.64 -14.28 -5.34
C CYS A 642 -4.88 -12.99 -5.00
N SER A 643 -5.35 -12.24 -3.98
CA SER A 643 -4.66 -11.02 -3.54
C SER A 643 -3.32 -11.32 -2.87
N ASP A 644 -3.22 -12.41 -2.10
CA ASP A 644 -1.99 -12.84 -1.43
C ASP A 644 -0.89 -13.21 -2.45
N VAL A 645 -1.26 -13.79 -3.60
CA VAL A 645 -0.33 -14.06 -4.70
C VAL A 645 0.38 -12.78 -5.16
N VAL A 646 -0.34 -11.66 -5.26
CA VAL A 646 0.19 -10.40 -5.80
C VAL A 646 0.81 -9.53 -4.71
N LEU A 647 0.09 -9.30 -3.62
CA LEU A 647 0.46 -8.30 -2.60
C LEU A 647 1.51 -8.81 -1.62
N LEU A 648 1.64 -10.14 -1.46
CA LEU A 648 2.68 -10.76 -0.61
C LEU A 648 3.83 -11.32 -1.45
N ASP A 649 4.02 -10.78 -2.65
CA ASP A 649 5.18 -11.07 -3.49
C ASP A 649 6.38 -10.25 -3.01
N ASP A 650 7.42 -10.94 -2.55
CA ASP A 650 8.65 -10.33 -2.04
C ASP A 650 9.29 -9.37 -3.04
N GLU A 651 9.25 -9.67 -4.34
CA GLU A 651 9.82 -8.80 -5.36
C GLU A 651 9.09 -7.45 -5.44
N LEU A 652 7.74 -7.49 -5.43
CA LEU A 652 6.90 -6.29 -5.38
C LEU A 652 7.13 -5.49 -4.10
N LEU A 653 7.09 -6.16 -2.94
CA LEU A 653 7.21 -5.50 -1.65
C LEU A 653 8.60 -4.88 -1.44
N ARG A 654 9.68 -5.58 -1.81
CA ARG A 654 11.04 -5.02 -1.79
C ARG A 654 11.20 -3.87 -2.78
N GLY A 655 10.58 -3.96 -3.96
CA GLY A 655 10.51 -2.85 -4.92
C GLY A 655 9.87 -1.60 -4.31
N CYS A 656 8.77 -1.80 -3.57
CA CYS A 656 8.09 -0.72 -2.85
C CYS A 656 8.94 -0.14 -1.71
N LEU A 657 9.57 -0.99 -0.89
CA LEU A 657 10.48 -0.54 0.19
C LEU A 657 11.64 0.29 -0.36
N LYS A 658 12.29 -0.15 -1.43
CA LYS A 658 13.39 0.59 -2.06
C LYS A 658 12.94 1.94 -2.57
N PHE A 659 11.75 2.02 -3.17
CA PHE A 659 11.19 3.30 -3.61
C PHE A 659 10.86 4.22 -2.43
N TYR A 660 10.27 3.70 -1.36
CA TYR A 660 10.00 4.50 -0.16
C TYR A 660 11.26 4.93 0.58
N GLY A 661 12.32 4.10 0.60
CA GLY A 661 13.65 4.51 1.08
C GLY A 661 14.26 5.63 0.24
N PHE A 662 14.09 5.57 -1.09
CA PHE A 662 14.50 6.65 -1.99
C PHE A 662 13.72 7.95 -1.74
N LEU A 663 12.39 7.86 -1.52
CA LEU A 663 11.54 8.99 -1.14
C LEU A 663 11.97 9.58 0.22
N ALA A 664 12.14 8.74 1.23
CA ALA A 664 12.59 9.13 2.57
C ALA A 664 13.93 9.89 2.50
N THR A 665 14.90 9.35 1.74
CA THR A 665 16.20 9.99 1.52
C THR A 665 16.06 11.34 0.82
N TRP A 666 15.18 11.46 -0.18
CA TRP A 666 14.94 12.72 -0.87
C TRP A 666 14.32 13.77 0.07
N ILE A 667 13.34 13.39 0.92
CA ILE A 667 12.75 14.30 1.91
C ILE A 667 13.80 14.73 2.95
N LEU A 668 14.63 13.80 3.44
CA LEU A 668 15.71 14.11 4.40
C LEU A 668 16.74 15.11 3.83
N ARG A 669 16.97 15.12 2.51
CA ARG A 669 17.80 16.15 1.87
C ARG A 669 17.16 17.54 1.85
N LEU A 670 15.83 17.63 1.88
CA LEU A 670 15.14 18.92 2.04
C LEU A 670 15.26 19.43 3.49
N VAL A 671 15.41 18.52 4.45
CA VAL A 671 15.68 18.86 5.86
C VAL A 671 17.12 19.35 6.06
N ASP A 672 18.11 18.69 5.44
CA ASP A 672 19.52 19.12 5.43
C ASP A 672 20.06 19.32 4.00
N PRO A 673 19.79 20.48 3.37
CA PRO A 673 20.27 20.77 2.00
C PRO A 673 21.79 20.80 1.88
N ASN A 674 22.49 21.13 2.96
CA ASN A 674 23.95 21.32 2.97
C ASN A 674 24.72 20.01 3.22
N LYS A 675 24.03 18.88 3.45
CA LYS A 675 24.63 17.57 3.74
C LYS A 675 25.63 17.62 4.91
N LYS A 676 25.36 18.45 5.92
CA LYS A 676 26.20 18.57 7.12
C LYS A 676 25.95 17.46 8.14
N GLY A 677 24.89 16.68 7.94
CA GLY A 677 24.36 15.73 8.90
C GLY A 677 23.18 16.34 9.62
N ILE A 678 22.11 15.55 9.78
CA ILE A 678 20.91 16.00 10.49
C ILE A 678 21.20 15.99 11.99
N SER A 679 20.91 17.11 12.64
CA SER A 679 20.99 17.29 14.09
C SER A 679 19.65 17.81 14.60
N ILE A 680 19.26 17.37 15.81
CA ILE A 680 17.99 17.75 16.45
C ILE A 680 18.32 18.65 17.66
N PRO A 681 17.60 19.77 17.89
CA PRO A 681 16.39 20.22 17.20
C PRO A 681 16.65 20.71 15.77
N LEU A 682 15.70 20.44 14.88
CA LEU A 682 15.72 20.97 13.52
C LEU A 682 15.53 22.50 13.50
N PRO A 683 15.96 23.20 12.42
CA PRO A 683 15.75 24.64 12.28
C PRO A 683 14.28 25.05 12.44
N GLU A 684 13.99 26.15 13.12
CA GLU A 684 12.60 26.64 13.28
C GLU A 684 11.97 27.07 11.95
N LYS A 685 12.79 27.66 11.06
CA LYS A 685 12.35 28.07 9.72
C LYS A 685 12.37 26.87 8.78
N ILE A 686 11.20 26.34 8.48
CA ILE A 686 11.00 25.23 7.55
C ILE A 686 11.12 25.74 6.11
N ALA A 687 11.88 25.03 5.27
CA ALA A 687 11.96 25.32 3.84
C ALA A 687 10.59 25.18 3.16
N MET A 688 10.25 26.11 2.26
CA MET A 688 8.93 26.15 1.61
C MET A 688 8.66 24.88 0.79
N GLU A 689 9.70 24.34 0.17
CA GLU A 689 9.68 23.09 -0.58
C GLU A 689 9.17 21.94 0.29
N LEU A 690 9.76 21.76 1.48
CA LEU A 690 9.38 20.73 2.44
C LEU A 690 7.98 20.98 3.03
N ALA A 691 7.73 22.21 3.45
CA ALA A 691 6.48 22.64 4.08
C ALA A 691 5.26 22.46 3.15
N SER A 692 5.49 22.49 1.84
CA SER A 692 4.46 22.37 0.79
C SER A 692 4.15 20.95 0.34
N LEU A 693 4.91 19.95 0.79
CA LEU A 693 4.74 18.55 0.34
C LEU A 693 3.37 18.00 0.77
N PRO A 694 2.75 17.13 -0.05
CA PRO A 694 1.51 16.46 0.33
C PRO A 694 1.66 15.56 1.56
N ASP A 695 0.63 15.50 2.40
CA ASP A 695 0.60 14.66 3.61
C ASP A 695 0.84 13.18 3.34
N TYR A 696 0.34 12.69 2.19
CA TYR A 696 0.46 11.29 1.81
C TYR A 696 1.92 10.87 1.58
N PHE A 697 2.87 11.79 1.37
CA PHE A 697 4.29 11.44 1.23
C PHE A 697 4.85 10.76 2.49
N VAL A 698 4.33 11.14 3.67
CA VAL A 698 4.67 10.51 4.95
C VAL A 698 3.69 9.38 5.26
N GLY A 699 2.40 9.64 5.07
CA GLY A 699 1.33 8.72 5.45
C GLY A 699 1.35 7.39 4.69
N ASP A 700 1.78 7.41 3.43
CA ASP A 700 1.85 6.24 2.56
C ASP A 700 2.96 5.28 2.99
N VAL A 701 4.13 5.82 3.37
CA VAL A 701 5.26 5.03 3.88
C VAL A 701 4.84 4.30 5.16
N ALA A 702 4.20 5.02 6.09
CA ALA A 702 3.74 4.44 7.34
C ALA A 702 2.68 3.34 7.11
N GLU A 703 1.67 3.60 6.27
CA GLU A 703 0.63 2.60 5.99
C GLU A 703 1.15 1.34 5.34
N PHE A 704 2.06 1.50 4.37
CA PHE A 704 2.67 0.38 3.71
C PHE A 704 3.46 -0.49 4.71
N LEU A 705 4.21 0.13 5.63
CA LEU A 705 4.95 -0.60 6.65
C LEU A 705 4.05 -1.33 7.64
N LEU A 706 2.90 -0.76 8.02
CA LEU A 706 1.91 -1.48 8.84
C LEU A 706 1.41 -2.75 8.13
N PHE A 707 1.12 -2.65 6.83
CA PHE A 707 0.71 -3.81 6.02
C PHE A 707 1.82 -4.87 5.94
N VAL A 708 3.06 -4.47 5.64
CA VAL A 708 4.19 -5.42 5.51
C VAL A 708 4.53 -6.06 6.84
N ASN A 709 4.53 -5.31 7.95
CA ASN A 709 4.79 -5.87 9.28
C ASN A 709 3.75 -6.95 9.67
N MET A 710 2.49 -6.74 9.27
CA MET A 710 1.41 -7.69 9.57
C MET A 710 1.44 -8.95 8.70
N HIS A 711 1.89 -8.86 7.45
CA HIS A 711 1.74 -9.96 6.49
C HIS A 711 3.03 -10.55 5.91
N ALA A 712 4.14 -9.81 5.91
CA ALA A 712 5.38 -10.16 5.23
C ALA A 712 6.60 -9.55 5.95
N TYR A 713 6.70 -9.75 7.27
CA TYR A 713 7.71 -9.13 8.13
C TYR A 713 9.16 -9.36 7.64
N HIS A 714 9.45 -10.52 7.04
CA HIS A 714 10.77 -10.90 6.54
C HIS A 714 11.29 -9.97 5.44
N VAL A 715 10.40 -9.24 4.78
CA VAL A 715 10.75 -8.23 3.77
C VAL A 715 11.36 -6.98 4.40
N LEU A 716 11.07 -6.69 5.68
CA LEU A 716 11.57 -5.51 6.38
C LEU A 716 13.08 -5.54 6.65
N GLU A 717 13.73 -6.71 6.52
CA GLU A 717 15.18 -6.83 6.63
C GLU A 717 15.97 -6.22 5.45
N ASP A 718 15.28 -5.60 4.49
CA ASP A 718 15.91 -4.90 3.36
C ASP A 718 16.71 -3.67 3.83
N PRO A 719 17.92 -3.41 3.28
CA PRO A 719 18.75 -2.27 3.66
C PRO A 719 18.07 -0.90 3.53
N ALA A 720 17.07 -0.76 2.66
CA ALA A 720 16.30 0.47 2.49
C ALA A 720 15.59 0.92 3.79
N MET A 721 15.40 0.00 4.75
CA MET A 721 14.80 0.32 6.04
C MET A 721 15.64 1.28 6.88
N ASN A 722 16.97 1.34 6.69
CA ASN A 722 17.82 2.31 7.40
C ASN A 722 17.41 3.77 7.12
N ASP A 723 17.17 4.08 5.85
CA ASP A 723 16.75 5.41 5.42
C ASP A 723 15.35 5.75 5.93
N ILE A 724 14.45 4.76 5.97
CA ILE A 724 13.08 4.93 6.46
C ILE A 724 13.05 5.11 7.99
N VAL A 725 13.86 4.36 8.74
CA VAL A 725 14.01 4.52 10.19
C VAL A 725 14.56 5.91 10.52
N THR A 726 15.60 6.35 9.82
CA THR A 726 16.14 7.72 9.97
C THR A 726 15.05 8.76 9.74
N PHE A 727 14.28 8.59 8.66
CA PHE A 727 13.15 9.46 8.32
C PHE A 727 12.10 9.51 9.42
N PHE A 728 11.65 8.37 9.94
CA PHE A 728 10.66 8.34 11.02
C PHE A 728 11.18 8.92 12.33
N VAL A 729 12.43 8.62 12.73
CA VAL A 729 13.03 9.20 13.93
C VAL A 729 13.07 10.73 13.83
N VAL A 730 13.50 11.28 12.69
CA VAL A 730 13.58 12.73 12.48
C VAL A 730 12.21 13.41 12.62
N PHE A 731 11.17 12.87 11.97
CA PHE A 731 9.83 13.48 11.98
C PHE A 731 9.05 13.25 13.28
N VAL A 732 9.25 12.11 13.98
CA VAL A 732 8.69 11.92 15.34
C VAL A 732 9.35 12.87 16.34
N CYS A 733 10.66 13.10 16.20
CA CYS A 733 11.40 14.02 17.07
C CYS A 733 11.18 15.50 16.72
N SER A 734 10.52 15.81 15.61
CA SER A 734 10.27 17.17 15.13
C SER A 734 8.80 17.34 14.70
N PRO A 735 7.83 17.13 15.61
CA PRO A 735 6.42 17.14 15.26
C PRO A 735 5.95 18.51 14.74
N ASN A 736 6.66 19.59 15.08
CA ASN A 736 6.40 20.94 14.57
C ASN A 736 6.49 21.07 13.04
N TYR A 737 7.15 20.13 12.36
CA TYR A 737 7.23 20.07 10.90
C TYR A 737 5.96 19.54 10.23
N ILE A 738 5.05 18.92 11.00
CA ILE A 738 3.82 18.31 10.50
C ILE A 738 2.62 18.95 11.22
N SER A 739 1.74 19.61 10.48
CA SER A 739 0.54 20.24 11.01
C SER A 739 -0.52 19.22 11.45
N ASN A 740 -0.61 18.08 10.76
CA ASN A 740 -1.58 17.03 11.08
C ASN A 740 -1.03 16.07 12.15
N PRO A 741 -1.52 16.10 13.40
CA PRO A 741 -1.01 15.24 14.48
C PRO A 741 -1.26 13.76 14.20
N TYR A 742 -2.27 13.40 13.40
CA TYR A 742 -2.56 12.02 13.05
C TYR A 742 -1.49 11.38 12.15
N LEU A 743 -0.74 12.17 11.38
CA LEU A 743 0.42 11.67 10.65
C LEU A 743 1.54 11.24 11.61
N VAL A 744 1.84 12.07 12.61
CA VAL A 744 2.82 11.74 13.66
C VAL A 744 2.34 10.51 14.44
N ALA A 745 1.06 10.45 14.80
CA ALA A 745 0.45 9.30 15.46
C ALA A 745 0.61 8.00 14.65
N LYS A 746 0.52 8.07 13.32
CA LYS A 746 0.73 6.92 12.42
C LYS A 746 2.20 6.48 12.41
N ILE A 747 3.16 7.40 12.50
CA ILE A 747 4.57 7.03 12.66
C ILE A 747 4.78 6.36 14.02
N VAL A 748 4.17 6.89 15.09
CA VAL A 748 4.20 6.27 16.43
C VAL A 748 3.56 4.88 16.42
N GLU A 749 2.47 4.68 15.68
CA GLU A 749 1.87 3.35 15.47
C GLU A 749 2.86 2.38 14.80
N VAL A 750 3.62 2.83 13.80
CA VAL A 750 4.66 1.99 13.19
C VAL A 750 5.74 1.60 14.21
N LEU A 751 6.24 2.56 15.00
CA LEU A 751 7.21 2.30 16.08
C LEU A 751 6.65 1.30 17.11
N PHE A 752 5.36 1.40 17.42
CA PHE A 752 4.66 0.51 18.34
C PHE A 752 4.57 -0.92 17.79
N VAL A 753 4.12 -1.12 16.55
CA VAL A 753 4.00 -2.48 15.98
C VAL A 753 5.35 -3.11 15.66
N MET A 754 6.41 -2.32 15.57
CA MET A 754 7.80 -2.79 15.43
C MET A 754 8.43 -3.18 16.77
N ASN A 755 7.74 -3.00 17.90
CA ASN A 755 8.24 -3.40 19.21
C ASN A 755 8.15 -4.95 19.39
N PRO A 756 9.21 -5.63 19.87
CA PRO A 756 9.24 -7.08 20.09
C PRO A 756 8.16 -7.60 21.03
N SER A 757 7.71 -6.78 21.99
CA SER A 757 6.61 -7.12 22.90
C SER A 757 5.25 -7.23 22.18
N ILE A 758 5.13 -6.64 20.99
CA ILE A 758 3.93 -6.69 20.14
C ILE A 758 4.14 -7.68 19.00
N GLN A 759 5.30 -7.62 18.35
CA GLN A 759 5.67 -8.49 17.23
C GLN A 759 7.12 -8.98 17.41
N PRO A 760 7.35 -10.20 17.92
CA PRO A 760 8.69 -10.71 18.19
C PRO A 760 9.63 -10.69 16.99
N ALA A 761 9.08 -10.90 15.79
CA ALA A 761 9.82 -10.90 14.53
C ALA A 761 10.40 -9.52 14.15
N ALA A 762 9.92 -8.43 14.75
CA ALA A 762 10.38 -7.07 14.46
C ALA A 762 11.64 -6.64 15.26
N SER A 763 12.24 -7.54 16.04
CA SER A 763 13.39 -7.26 16.92
C SER A 763 14.54 -6.50 16.27
N LYS A 764 14.94 -6.91 15.06
CA LYS A 764 16.02 -6.26 14.31
C LYS A 764 15.72 -4.80 13.98
N ILE A 765 14.47 -4.49 13.58
CA ILE A 765 14.06 -3.13 13.24
C ILE A 765 13.91 -2.28 14.50
N HIS A 766 13.40 -2.88 15.57
CA HIS A 766 13.36 -2.24 16.88
C HIS A 766 14.76 -1.82 17.34
N GLU A 767 15.74 -2.72 17.24
CA GLU A 767 17.13 -2.45 17.57
C GLU A 767 17.69 -1.31 16.73
N MET A 768 17.40 -1.27 15.42
CA MET A 768 17.76 -0.16 14.54
C MET A 768 17.18 1.18 14.99
N ILE A 769 15.95 1.22 15.50
CA ILE A 769 15.30 2.42 16.02
C ILE A 769 15.95 2.86 17.34
N VAL A 770 16.07 1.94 18.30
CA VAL A 770 16.55 2.25 19.66
C VAL A 770 18.03 2.64 19.65
N SER A 771 18.85 1.99 18.82
CA SER A 771 20.27 2.30 18.67
C SER A 771 20.55 3.50 17.74
N HIS A 772 19.53 4.07 17.10
CA HIS A 772 19.73 5.18 16.18
C HIS A 772 20.31 6.39 16.93
N PRO A 773 21.39 7.05 16.42
CA PRO A 773 22.07 8.13 17.14
C PRO A 773 21.15 9.30 17.53
N LEU A 774 20.23 9.69 16.65
CA LEU A 774 19.24 10.74 16.94
C LEU A 774 18.15 10.28 17.92
N ALA A 775 17.91 8.98 18.05
CA ALA A 775 16.87 8.49 18.94
C ALA A 775 17.30 8.54 20.41
N LEU A 776 18.56 8.21 20.71
CA LEU A 776 19.11 8.09 22.07
C LEU A 776 18.79 9.29 22.97
N ASP A 777 18.94 10.51 22.45
CA ASP A 777 18.73 11.74 23.21
C ASP A 777 17.35 12.39 22.98
N HIS A 778 16.68 12.11 21.86
CA HIS A 778 15.51 12.90 21.41
C HIS A 778 14.20 12.13 21.32
N LEU A 779 14.22 10.80 21.14
CA LEU A 779 12.99 10.04 20.91
C LEU A 779 12.09 10.03 22.14
N ALA A 780 12.62 9.68 23.32
CA ALA A 780 11.83 9.65 24.54
C ALA A 780 11.27 11.04 24.93
N PRO A 781 12.05 12.15 24.91
CA PRO A 781 11.50 13.49 25.10
C PRO A 781 10.40 13.85 24.10
N ALA A 782 10.58 13.53 22.81
CA ALA A 782 9.59 13.83 21.80
C ALA A 782 8.27 13.07 22.02
N LEU A 783 8.35 11.80 22.41
CA LEU A 783 7.17 11.00 22.73
C LEU A 783 6.40 11.53 23.95
N MET A 784 7.10 12.01 24.99
CA MET A 784 6.44 12.67 26.15
C MET A 784 5.74 13.98 25.76
N ASN A 785 6.37 14.76 24.89
CA ASN A 785 5.77 15.99 24.39
C ASN A 785 4.51 15.65 23.57
N PHE A 786 4.62 14.72 22.63
CA PHE A 786 3.50 14.29 21.81
C PHE A 786 2.36 13.67 22.63
N TYR A 787 2.67 12.92 23.70
CA TYR A 787 1.67 12.40 24.65
C TYR A 787 0.83 13.52 25.27
N THR A 788 1.45 14.67 25.51
CA THR A 788 0.80 15.88 26.04
C THR A 788 0.01 16.60 24.96
N ASP A 789 0.59 16.79 23.78
CA ASP A 789 0.00 17.55 22.67
C ASP A 789 -1.29 16.92 22.11
N VAL A 790 -1.42 15.58 22.17
CA VAL A 790 -2.63 14.87 21.72
C VAL A 790 -3.85 15.05 22.64
N GLU A 791 -3.74 15.82 23.72
CA GLU A 791 -4.90 16.20 24.55
C GLU A 791 -5.85 17.15 23.79
N THR A 792 -5.31 17.95 22.85
CA THR A 792 -6.09 18.86 21.99
C THR A 792 -5.80 18.60 20.50
N THR A 793 -6.49 17.65 19.85
CA THR A 793 -6.31 17.35 18.42
C THR A 793 -7.28 18.07 17.49
N GLY A 794 -8.35 18.68 18.02
CA GLY A 794 -9.33 19.47 17.28
C GLY A 794 -10.34 18.64 16.46
N SER A 795 -10.46 17.34 16.71
CA SER A 795 -11.32 16.42 15.93
C SER A 795 -12.60 16.03 16.68
N SER A 796 -13.63 15.56 15.96
CA SER A 796 -14.88 15.13 16.59
C SER A 796 -14.76 13.87 17.45
N ASN A 797 -13.74 13.04 17.21
CA ASN A 797 -13.47 11.77 17.91
C ASN A 797 -12.24 11.82 18.83
N GLU A 798 -11.64 12.99 18.96
CA GLU A 798 -10.42 13.29 19.72
C GLU A 798 -10.33 12.63 21.09
N PHE A 799 -11.47 12.54 21.79
CA PHE A 799 -11.54 11.93 23.11
C PHE A 799 -11.09 10.47 23.16
N TYR A 800 -11.43 9.67 22.16
CA TYR A 800 -11.08 8.24 22.12
C TYR A 800 -9.73 8.00 21.46
N ASP A 801 -9.41 8.76 20.42
CA ASP A 801 -8.17 8.63 19.66
C ASP A 801 -6.94 8.84 20.56
N LYS A 802 -6.99 9.83 21.46
CA LYS A 802 -5.86 10.15 22.34
C LYS A 802 -5.41 8.96 23.19
N PHE A 803 -6.33 8.15 23.69
CA PHE A 803 -5.99 7.00 24.52
C PHE A 803 -5.28 5.91 23.72
N SER A 804 -5.68 5.69 22.45
CA SER A 804 -4.98 4.75 21.57
C SER A 804 -3.55 5.21 21.27
N ILE A 805 -3.36 6.52 21.02
CA ILE A 805 -2.02 7.06 20.77
C ILE A 805 -1.16 6.95 22.03
N ARG A 806 -1.71 7.30 23.19
CA ARG A 806 -1.04 7.22 24.49
C ARG A 806 -0.66 5.78 24.84
N TYR A 807 -1.51 4.80 24.52
CA TYR A 807 -1.17 3.38 24.63
C TYR A 807 0.08 3.01 23.83
N HIS A 808 0.11 3.39 22.55
CA HIS A 808 1.27 3.13 21.68
C HIS A 808 2.54 3.74 22.27
N ILE A 809 2.46 5.00 22.73
CA ILE A 809 3.56 5.68 23.40
C ILE A 809 3.98 4.93 24.67
N SER A 810 3.05 4.45 25.49
CA SER A 810 3.35 3.75 26.74
C SER A 810 4.20 2.49 26.53
N ILE A 811 3.84 1.68 25.54
CA ILE A 811 4.59 0.48 25.20
C ILE A 811 5.98 0.80 24.64
N ILE A 812 6.08 1.84 23.80
CA ILE A 812 7.39 2.30 23.29
C ILE A 812 8.26 2.80 24.44
N MET A 813 7.72 3.68 25.29
CA MET A 813 8.42 4.24 26.45
C MET A 813 8.91 3.18 27.42
N LYS A 814 8.14 2.11 27.63
CA LYS A 814 8.54 0.96 28.45
C LYS A 814 9.76 0.24 27.87
N SER A 815 9.84 0.08 26.55
CA SER A 815 11.04 -0.48 25.90
C SER A 815 12.23 0.47 26.01
N LEU A 816 12.04 1.76 25.72
CA LEU A 816 13.08 2.78 25.84
C LEU A 816 13.62 2.86 27.28
N TRP A 817 12.78 2.66 28.29
CA TRP A 817 13.20 2.67 29.69
C TRP A 817 14.16 1.52 30.04
N GLN A 818 14.12 0.39 29.33
CA GLN A 818 15.04 -0.73 29.54
C GLN A 818 16.45 -0.41 29.01
N ASP A 819 16.56 0.45 28.00
CA ASP A 819 17.85 0.92 27.47
C ASP A 819 18.46 2.01 28.37
N VAL A 820 19.76 1.88 28.65
CA VAL A 820 20.47 2.78 29.56
C VAL A 820 20.63 4.19 28.98
N GLY A 821 20.86 4.30 27.67
CA GLY A 821 21.02 5.58 26.98
C GLY A 821 19.73 6.39 27.01
N HIS A 822 18.63 5.78 26.59
CA HIS A 822 17.30 6.40 26.61
C HIS A 822 16.83 6.73 28.03
N ARG A 823 17.12 5.88 29.02
CA ARG A 823 16.84 6.19 30.44
C ARG A 823 17.53 7.48 30.89
N GLY A 824 18.76 7.72 30.45
CA GLY A 824 19.50 8.97 30.68
C GLY A 824 18.78 10.19 30.09
N ALA A 825 18.28 10.09 28.86
CA ALA A 825 17.51 11.16 28.21
C ALA A 825 16.20 11.47 28.96
N ILE A 826 15.49 10.44 29.44
CA ILE A 826 14.28 10.59 30.25
C ILE A 826 14.59 11.30 31.58
N MET A 827 15.68 10.92 32.25
CA MET A 827 16.13 11.59 33.47
C MET A 827 16.49 13.06 33.22
N LYS A 828 17.11 13.39 32.08
CA LYS A 828 17.39 14.78 31.70
C LYS A 828 16.09 15.55 31.46
N GLN A 829 15.15 14.97 30.73
CA GLN A 829 13.85 15.58 30.43
C GLN A 829 13.02 15.84 31.68
N SER A 830 13.17 15.01 32.72
CA SER A 830 12.42 15.14 33.98
C SER A 830 12.54 16.49 34.69
N ARG A 831 13.60 17.24 34.40
CA ARG A 831 13.88 18.56 35.00
C ARG A 831 13.08 19.67 34.34
N THR A 832 12.50 19.44 33.16
CA THR A 832 11.80 20.44 32.36
C THR A 832 10.35 20.66 32.81
N ALA A 833 9.79 21.83 32.49
CA ALA A 833 8.35 22.10 32.71
C ALA A 833 7.45 21.18 31.87
N GLN A 834 7.93 20.75 30.70
CA GLN A 834 7.19 19.85 29.81
C GLN A 834 6.98 18.47 30.44
N PHE A 835 7.93 17.99 31.24
CA PHE A 835 7.74 16.75 32.01
C PHE A 835 6.65 16.87 33.07
N VAL A 836 6.49 18.04 33.70
CA VAL A 836 5.40 18.30 34.65
C VAL A 836 4.04 18.21 33.94
N ARG A 837 3.93 18.76 32.73
CA ARG A 837 2.72 18.61 31.88
C ARG A 837 2.45 17.15 31.52
N PHE A 838 3.49 16.40 31.18
CA PHE A 838 3.37 14.97 30.91
C PHE A 838 2.86 14.18 32.12
N VAL A 839 3.45 14.38 33.30
CA VAL A 839 2.98 13.74 34.55
C VAL A 839 1.54 14.16 34.88
N ASN A 840 1.19 15.43 34.66
CA ASN A 840 -0.20 15.89 34.79
C ASN A 840 -1.17 15.09 33.90
N MET A 841 -0.80 14.81 32.65
CA MET A 841 -1.63 13.98 31.76
C MET A 841 -1.73 12.54 32.24
N LEU A 842 -0.65 11.95 32.78
CA LEU A 842 -0.71 10.61 33.39
C LEU A 842 -1.68 10.56 34.58
N ILE A 843 -1.71 11.59 35.42
CA ILE A 843 -2.66 11.70 36.55
C ILE A 843 -4.09 11.73 36.01
N ASN A 844 -4.37 12.60 35.02
CA ASN A 844 -5.70 12.72 34.41
C ASN A 844 -6.19 11.37 33.85
N ASP A 845 -5.33 10.67 33.12
CA ASP A 845 -5.67 9.39 32.49
C ASP A 845 -5.85 8.28 33.52
N THR A 846 -4.99 8.20 34.53
CA THR A 846 -5.09 7.18 35.59
C THR A 846 -6.39 7.36 36.39
N THR A 847 -6.77 8.60 36.72
CA THR A 847 -8.04 8.89 37.39
C THR A 847 -9.23 8.49 36.53
N PHE A 848 -9.25 8.88 35.25
CA PHE A 848 -10.39 8.61 34.36
C PHE A 848 -10.54 7.13 34.03
N LEU A 849 -9.45 6.48 33.59
CA LEU A 849 -9.49 5.11 33.08
C LEU A 849 -9.88 4.11 34.17
N LEU A 850 -9.35 4.28 35.38
CA LEU A 850 -9.69 3.39 36.50
C LEU A 850 -11.14 3.59 36.96
N ASP A 851 -11.64 4.82 37.05
CA ASP A 851 -13.03 5.08 37.44
C ASP A 851 -14.03 4.50 36.42
N GLU A 852 -13.84 4.79 35.13
CA GLU A 852 -14.70 4.28 34.06
C GLU A 852 -14.61 2.75 33.93
N SER A 853 -13.43 2.16 34.16
CA SER A 853 -13.28 0.71 34.13
C SER A 853 -14.09 0.03 35.25
N LEU A 854 -14.09 0.59 36.46
CA LEU A 854 -14.82 0.04 37.60
C LEU A 854 -16.33 0.27 37.46
N ASP A 855 -16.75 1.42 36.94
CA ASP A 855 -18.16 1.69 36.61
C ASP A 855 -18.67 0.73 35.51
N SER A 856 -17.85 0.47 34.48
CA SER A 856 -18.16 -0.52 33.44
C SER A 856 -18.28 -1.93 34.02
N LEU A 857 -17.34 -2.34 34.87
CA LEU A 857 -17.39 -3.63 35.55
C LEU A 857 -18.63 -3.78 36.44
N LYS A 858 -19.07 -2.69 37.08
CA LYS A 858 -20.28 -2.68 37.89
C LYS A 858 -21.52 -2.91 37.03
N SER A 859 -21.64 -2.19 35.91
CA SER A 859 -22.72 -2.37 34.93
C SER A 859 -22.77 -3.81 34.38
N ILE A 860 -21.59 -4.36 34.06
CA ILE A 860 -21.44 -5.77 33.62
C ILE A 860 -21.96 -6.71 34.71
N ASN A 861 -21.53 -6.53 35.96
CA ASN A 861 -21.97 -7.36 37.09
C ASN A 861 -23.50 -7.30 37.29
N GLU A 862 -24.08 -6.11 37.29
CA GLU A 862 -25.52 -5.90 37.44
C GLU A 862 -26.29 -6.61 36.33
N THR A 863 -25.85 -6.48 35.08
CA THR A 863 -26.48 -7.15 33.94
C THR A 863 -26.34 -8.68 34.02
N GLN A 864 -25.17 -9.18 34.40
CA GLN A 864 -24.92 -10.61 34.59
C GLN A 864 -25.76 -11.21 35.72
N GLN A 865 -25.99 -10.48 36.81
CA GLN A 865 -26.85 -10.91 37.92
C GLN A 865 -28.32 -10.97 37.50
N MET A 866 -28.80 -9.98 36.75
CA MET A 866 -30.16 -10.00 36.20
C MET A 866 -30.37 -11.16 35.24
N MET A 867 -29.38 -11.48 34.40
CA MET A 867 -29.42 -12.66 33.53
C MET A 867 -29.36 -13.99 34.29
N ALA A 868 -28.75 -14.01 35.48
CA ALA A 868 -28.69 -15.22 36.30
C ALA A 868 -30.05 -15.57 36.94
N ASN A 869 -30.93 -14.58 37.14
CA ASN A 869 -32.31 -14.82 37.57
C ASN A 869 -33.21 -15.03 36.34
N VAL A 870 -33.30 -16.29 35.89
CA VAL A 870 -34.02 -16.66 34.66
C VAL A 870 -35.50 -16.23 34.69
N ALA A 871 -36.17 -16.33 35.83
CA ALA A 871 -37.59 -15.96 35.96
C ALA A 871 -37.83 -14.46 35.73
N ASP A 872 -37.03 -13.61 36.38
CA ASP A 872 -37.13 -12.15 36.21
C ASP A 872 -36.64 -11.72 34.83
N TRP A 873 -35.61 -12.40 34.29
CA TRP A 873 -35.06 -12.13 32.97
C TRP A 873 -36.07 -12.44 31.85
N GLU A 874 -36.76 -13.57 31.91
CA GLU A 874 -37.77 -13.95 30.92
C GLU A 874 -39.04 -13.10 31.00
N ALA A 875 -39.36 -12.56 32.19
CA ALA A 875 -40.45 -11.61 32.38
C ALA A 875 -40.20 -10.24 31.70
N LEU A 876 -38.95 -9.89 31.38
CA LEU A 876 -38.64 -8.66 30.65
C LEU A 876 -39.07 -8.73 29.16
N PRO A 877 -39.60 -7.62 28.61
CA PRO A 877 -39.89 -7.50 27.18
C PRO A 877 -38.67 -7.84 26.33
N ARG A 878 -38.90 -8.51 25.19
CA ARG A 878 -37.83 -8.98 24.29
C ARG A 878 -36.90 -7.85 23.83
N ASP A 879 -37.44 -6.67 23.52
CA ASP A 879 -36.65 -5.51 23.09
C ASP A 879 -35.72 -4.99 24.19
N MET A 880 -36.18 -5.00 25.45
CA MET A 880 -35.38 -4.61 26.61
C MET A 880 -34.24 -5.60 26.86
N ARG A 881 -34.50 -6.91 26.70
CA ARG A 881 -33.45 -7.93 26.77
C ARG A 881 -32.40 -7.76 25.68
N THR A 882 -32.82 -7.54 24.43
CA THR A 882 -31.88 -7.30 23.31
C THR A 882 -31.07 -6.02 23.51
N SER A 883 -31.69 -4.93 24.00
CA SER A 883 -30.99 -3.69 24.33
C SER A 883 -29.93 -3.91 25.41
N ARG A 884 -30.27 -4.62 26.50
CA ARG A 884 -29.33 -4.92 27.59
C ARG A 884 -28.17 -5.83 27.16
N LEU A 885 -28.41 -6.81 26.29
CA LEU A 885 -27.34 -7.64 25.73
C LEU A 885 -26.38 -6.83 24.85
N ARG A 886 -26.90 -5.87 24.08
CA ARG A 886 -26.05 -4.93 23.32
C ARG A 886 -25.25 -4.02 24.23
N GLN A 887 -25.86 -3.53 25.32
CA GLN A 887 -25.16 -2.73 26.32
C GLN A 887 -24.06 -3.55 27.00
N LEU A 888 -24.35 -4.78 27.43
CA LEU A 888 -23.36 -5.69 28.02
C LEU A 888 -22.17 -5.89 27.08
N SER A 889 -22.40 -6.19 25.80
CA SER A 889 -21.32 -6.36 24.83
C SER A 889 -20.48 -5.08 24.65
N THR A 890 -21.11 -3.91 24.74
CA THR A 890 -20.43 -2.61 24.66
C THR A 890 -19.57 -2.36 25.91
N ASP A 891 -20.15 -2.55 27.09
CA ASP A 891 -19.48 -2.40 28.39
C ASP A 891 -18.29 -3.35 28.50
N GLU A 892 -18.45 -4.62 28.10
CA GLU A 892 -17.36 -5.61 28.11
C GLU A 892 -16.17 -5.17 27.24
N ARG A 893 -16.43 -4.60 26.05
CA ARG A 893 -15.39 -4.12 25.14
C ARG A 893 -14.68 -2.87 25.71
N GLN A 894 -15.46 -1.91 26.19
CA GLN A 894 -14.93 -0.66 26.76
C GLN A 894 -14.12 -0.93 28.02
N CYS A 895 -14.65 -1.75 28.94
CA CYS A 895 -13.96 -2.16 30.16
C CYS A 895 -12.57 -2.74 29.88
N ARG A 896 -12.47 -3.68 28.93
CA ARG A 896 -11.19 -4.28 28.55
C ARG A 896 -10.20 -3.25 28.02
N SER A 897 -10.67 -2.34 27.17
CA SER A 897 -9.84 -1.25 26.63
C SER A 897 -9.31 -0.35 27.75
N TYR A 898 -10.19 0.15 28.62
CA TYR A 898 -9.82 1.03 29.72
C TYR A 898 -8.88 0.39 30.74
N LEU A 899 -9.07 -0.89 31.09
CA LEU A 899 -8.18 -1.60 32.01
C LEU A 899 -6.79 -1.82 31.43
N THR A 900 -6.69 -2.12 30.13
CA THR A 900 -5.40 -2.27 29.43
C THR A 900 -4.63 -0.94 29.48
N LEU A 901 -5.30 0.15 29.14
CA LEU A 901 -4.75 1.50 29.18
C LEU A 901 -4.34 1.93 30.60
N ALA A 902 -5.21 1.71 31.58
CA ALA A 902 -4.95 2.04 32.98
C ALA A 902 -3.72 1.28 33.50
N SER A 903 -3.61 0.00 33.15
CA SER A 903 -2.50 -0.86 33.57
C SER A 903 -1.15 -0.36 33.04
N GLU A 904 -1.06 0.00 31.76
CA GLU A 904 0.18 0.52 31.16
C GLU A 904 0.50 1.95 31.64
N THR A 905 -0.51 2.79 31.83
CA THR A 905 -0.32 4.16 32.37
C THR A 905 0.20 4.12 33.81
N LEU A 906 -0.36 3.24 34.64
CA LEU A 906 0.07 3.03 36.01
C LEU A 906 1.48 2.41 36.09
N ASP A 907 1.81 1.47 35.20
CA ASP A 907 3.14 0.88 35.12
C ASP A 907 4.21 1.92 34.73
N MET A 908 3.86 2.83 33.82
CA MET A 908 4.71 3.98 33.49
C MET A 908 4.96 4.88 34.69
N MET A 909 3.92 5.26 35.41
CA MET A 909 4.04 6.06 36.63
C MET A 909 4.89 5.35 37.70
N LEU A 910 4.78 4.03 37.79
CA LEU A 910 5.51 3.21 38.75
C LEU A 910 7.03 3.26 38.52
N TYR A 911 7.51 2.99 37.30
CA TYR A 911 8.96 2.99 37.07
C TYR A 911 9.54 4.41 37.07
N LEU A 912 8.76 5.43 36.65
CA LEU A 912 9.19 6.83 36.70
C LEU A 912 9.31 7.32 38.16
N SER A 913 8.31 7.05 39.00
CA SER A 913 8.32 7.45 40.43
C SER A 913 9.46 6.81 41.21
N LYS A 914 9.91 5.61 40.82
CA LYS A 914 11.04 4.92 41.48
C LYS A 914 12.38 5.65 41.29
N HIS A 915 12.61 6.24 40.12
CA HIS A 915 13.92 6.78 39.74
C HIS A 915 13.95 8.31 39.61
N VAL A 916 12.77 8.93 39.49
CA VAL A 916 12.61 10.34 39.15
C VAL A 916 11.55 10.95 40.07
N GLN A 917 11.81 10.94 41.39
CA GLN A 917 10.85 11.35 42.42
C GLN A 917 10.56 12.86 42.43
N ALA A 918 11.61 13.69 42.31
CA ALA A 918 11.50 15.13 42.53
C ALA A 918 10.41 15.86 41.72
N PRO A 919 10.16 15.54 40.42
CA PRO A 919 9.06 16.15 39.68
C PRO A 919 7.66 15.78 40.20
N PHE A 920 7.46 14.60 40.79
CA PHE A 920 6.18 14.20 41.40
C PHE A 920 5.88 14.95 42.69
N LEU A 921 6.91 15.51 43.35
CA LEU A 921 6.79 16.23 44.61
C LEU A 921 6.69 17.76 44.43
N ARG A 922 6.56 18.26 43.20
CA ARG A 922 6.39 19.70 42.95
C ARG A 922 5.04 20.18 43.49
N PRO A 923 4.95 21.41 44.03
CA PRO A 923 3.72 21.94 44.63
C PRO A 923 2.49 21.84 43.73
N GLU A 924 2.67 22.01 42.42
CA GLU A 924 1.57 21.99 41.44
C GLU A 924 1.03 20.58 41.13
N LEU A 925 1.76 19.53 41.54
CA LEU A 925 1.43 18.12 41.28
C LEU A 925 1.17 17.30 42.54
N ILE A 926 1.85 17.59 43.65
CA ILE A 926 1.91 16.71 44.83
C ILE A 926 0.53 16.39 45.40
N ASP A 927 -0.33 17.41 45.58
CA ASP A 927 -1.70 17.23 46.10
C ASP A 927 -2.59 16.46 45.12
N ARG A 928 -2.33 16.61 43.81
CA ARG A 928 -3.10 15.90 42.78
C ARG A 928 -2.74 14.44 42.70
N ILE A 929 -1.46 14.12 42.87
CA ILE A 929 -0.97 12.74 42.93
C ILE A 929 -1.51 12.07 44.19
N ALA A 930 -1.43 12.75 45.34
CA ALA A 930 -2.02 12.29 46.59
C ALA A 930 -3.53 12.01 46.45
N ALA A 931 -4.29 12.98 45.93
CA ALA A 931 -5.73 12.81 45.70
C ALA A 931 -6.05 11.68 44.71
N MET A 932 -5.29 11.56 43.61
CA MET A 932 -5.46 10.49 42.62
C MET A 932 -5.17 9.11 43.22
N LEU A 933 -4.09 8.96 43.97
CA LEU A 933 -3.73 7.70 44.60
C LEU A 933 -4.72 7.34 45.72
N ASN A 934 -5.17 8.30 46.53
CA ASN A 934 -6.15 8.06 47.60
C ASN A 934 -7.50 7.67 46.99
N PHE A 935 -7.94 8.37 45.95
CA PHE A 935 -9.17 8.04 45.22
C PHE A 935 -9.10 6.62 44.65
N ASN A 936 -8.04 6.26 43.94
CA ASN A 936 -7.90 4.93 43.38
C ASN A 936 -7.73 3.83 44.45
N LEU A 937 -7.07 4.12 45.57
CA LEU A 937 -6.99 3.23 46.72
C LEU A 937 -8.37 2.99 47.33
N GLN A 938 -9.18 4.03 47.49
CA GLN A 938 -10.57 3.93 47.94
C GLN A 938 -11.42 3.11 46.97
N GLN A 939 -11.20 3.26 45.66
CA GLN A 939 -11.95 2.49 44.67
C GLN A 939 -11.62 0.99 44.76
N LEU A 940 -10.33 0.63 44.92
CA LEU A 940 -9.85 -0.76 45.00
C LEU A 940 -10.09 -1.45 46.35
N CYS A 941 -9.94 -0.73 47.47
CA CYS A 941 -10.09 -1.27 48.82
C CYS A 941 -11.47 -0.97 49.45
N GLY A 942 -12.23 -0.05 48.87
CA GLY A 942 -13.55 0.32 49.35
C GLY A 942 -14.69 -0.63 48.94
N PRO A 943 -15.93 -0.30 49.30
CA PRO A 943 -17.09 -1.16 49.05
C PRO A 943 -17.37 -1.38 47.55
N LYS A 944 -16.98 -0.42 46.69
CA LYS A 944 -17.16 -0.50 45.24
C LYS A 944 -16.47 -1.74 44.64
N CYS A 945 -15.18 -1.94 44.87
CA CYS A 945 -14.48 -3.13 44.36
C CYS A 945 -14.76 -4.39 45.20
N ARG A 946 -15.01 -4.27 46.51
CA ARG A 946 -15.33 -5.44 47.38
C ARG A 946 -16.62 -6.15 46.96
N ASN A 947 -17.59 -5.42 46.44
CA ASN A 947 -18.89 -5.96 45.99
C ASN A 947 -18.89 -6.37 44.50
N LEU A 948 -17.79 -6.14 43.81
CA LEU A 948 -17.69 -6.32 42.37
C LEU A 948 -17.13 -7.72 42.06
N LYS A 949 -18.05 -8.68 41.89
CA LYS A 949 -17.75 -10.07 41.52
C LYS A 949 -18.24 -10.34 40.11
N VAL A 950 -17.42 -9.96 39.13
CA VAL A 950 -17.71 -10.24 37.72
C VAL A 950 -17.27 -11.66 37.38
N LYS A 951 -18.05 -12.37 36.56
CA LYS A 951 -17.66 -13.68 36.04
C LYS A 951 -16.46 -13.52 35.09
N ASN A 952 -15.45 -14.38 35.25
CA ASN A 952 -14.23 -14.42 34.43
C ASN A 952 -13.52 -13.05 34.35
N PRO A 953 -13.02 -12.49 35.47
CA PRO A 953 -12.38 -11.16 35.49
C PRO A 953 -11.17 -11.07 34.54
N GLU A 954 -10.48 -12.18 34.30
CA GLU A 954 -9.37 -12.31 33.34
C GLU A 954 -9.76 -11.95 31.91
N LYS A 955 -11.03 -12.18 31.51
CA LYS A 955 -11.55 -11.81 30.18
C LYS A 955 -11.38 -10.32 29.89
N TYR A 956 -11.42 -9.49 30.94
CA TYR A 956 -11.32 -8.03 30.84
C TYR A 956 -9.92 -7.51 31.17
N GLY A 957 -8.97 -8.39 31.53
CA GLY A 957 -7.66 -7.99 32.06
C GLY A 957 -7.75 -7.35 33.45
N PHE A 958 -8.79 -7.68 34.23
CA PHE A 958 -8.96 -7.11 35.56
C PHE A 958 -8.15 -7.87 36.62
N GLU A 959 -6.99 -7.30 36.96
CA GLU A 959 -6.10 -7.82 38.00
C GLU A 959 -6.02 -6.88 39.21
N PRO A 960 -7.04 -6.83 40.08
CA PRO A 960 -7.10 -5.86 41.18
C PRO A 960 -5.94 -5.99 42.17
N LYS A 961 -5.38 -7.20 42.32
CA LYS A 961 -4.23 -7.47 43.18
C LYS A 961 -2.96 -6.80 42.64
N THR A 962 -2.69 -6.98 41.35
CA THR A 962 -1.55 -6.37 40.65
C THR A 962 -1.69 -4.84 40.63
N LEU A 963 -2.89 -4.33 40.38
CA LEU A 963 -3.17 -2.88 40.41
C LEU A 963 -2.92 -2.29 41.80
N LEU A 964 -3.40 -2.95 42.86
CA LEU A 964 -3.16 -2.53 44.24
C LEU A 964 -1.67 -2.57 44.61
N ASP A 965 -0.95 -3.61 44.18
CA ASP A 965 0.49 -3.73 44.38
C ASP A 965 1.27 -2.56 43.74
N ARG A 966 0.98 -2.25 42.47
CA ARG A 966 1.57 -1.12 41.75
C ARG A 966 1.25 0.20 42.42
N LEU A 967 -0.01 0.41 42.80
CA LEU A 967 -0.47 1.66 43.42
C LEU A 967 0.17 1.88 44.80
N THR A 968 0.22 0.85 45.65
CA THR A 968 0.91 0.92 46.94
C THR A 968 2.41 1.10 46.80
N GLN A 969 3.02 0.56 45.75
CA GLN A 969 4.43 0.80 45.46
C GLN A 969 4.71 2.25 45.07
N ILE A 970 3.80 2.95 44.39
CA ILE A 970 3.97 4.38 44.09
C ILE A 970 3.99 5.22 45.37
N TYR A 971 3.13 4.92 46.36
CA TYR A 971 3.21 5.58 47.67
C TYR A 971 4.58 5.42 48.32
N VAL A 972 5.10 4.18 48.33
CA VAL A 972 6.42 3.88 48.91
C VAL A 972 7.54 4.55 48.10
N ASN A 973 7.43 4.61 46.77
CA ASN A 973 8.41 5.27 45.92
C ASN A 973 8.46 6.78 46.18
N LEU A 974 7.37 7.42 46.61
CA LEU A 974 7.28 8.86 46.87
C LEU A 974 7.36 9.21 48.37
N ASP A 975 7.70 8.23 49.23
CA ASP A 975 7.80 8.42 50.68
C ASP A 975 8.71 9.60 51.04
N SER A 976 8.08 10.66 51.55
CA SER A 976 8.69 11.90 51.99
C SER A 976 7.73 12.60 52.97
N GLU A 977 8.25 13.53 53.77
CA GLU A 977 7.44 14.31 54.73
C GLU A 977 6.41 15.20 54.00
N GLU A 978 6.82 15.80 52.88
CA GLU A 978 5.97 16.64 52.03
C GLU A 978 4.83 15.82 51.44
N PHE A 979 5.13 14.62 50.92
CA PHE A 979 4.11 13.77 50.34
C PHE A 979 3.16 13.19 51.39
N ALA A 980 3.66 12.82 52.57
CA ALA A 980 2.81 12.37 53.67
C ALA A 980 1.80 13.46 54.10
N LYS A 981 2.22 14.73 54.12
CA LYS A 981 1.33 15.88 54.37
C LYS A 981 0.27 16.02 53.29
N ALA A 982 0.63 15.92 52.01
CA ALA A 982 -0.32 16.01 50.89
C ALA A 982 -1.35 14.87 50.92
N VAL A 983 -0.91 13.63 51.20
CA VAL A 983 -1.80 12.46 51.34
C VAL A 983 -2.77 12.63 52.51
N ALA A 984 -2.28 13.15 53.64
CA ALA A 984 -3.10 13.45 54.82
C ALA A 984 -4.05 14.65 54.60
N GLY A 985 -3.68 15.59 53.73
CA GLY A 985 -4.46 16.79 53.41
C GLY A 985 -5.67 16.53 52.49
N ASP A 986 -5.71 15.40 51.79
CA ASP A 986 -6.86 15.02 50.95
C ASP A 986 -8.06 14.54 51.79
N GLN A 987 -8.85 15.48 52.27
CA GLN A 987 -10.04 15.22 53.10
C GLN A 987 -11.12 14.39 52.39
N ARG A 988 -11.09 14.32 51.06
CA ARG A 988 -12.14 13.66 50.28
C ARG A 988 -11.99 12.14 50.25
N SER A 989 -10.78 11.66 50.01
CA SER A 989 -10.54 10.24 49.70
C SER A 989 -9.67 9.55 50.74
N TYR A 990 -8.84 10.28 51.50
CA TYR A 990 -8.03 9.70 52.56
C TYR A 990 -8.90 9.08 53.66
N ARG A 991 -8.61 7.81 53.97
CA ARG A 991 -9.17 7.09 55.13
C ARG A 991 -8.09 6.19 55.68
N ARG A 992 -7.84 6.28 56.98
CA ARG A 992 -6.87 5.43 57.68
C ARG A 992 -7.16 3.95 57.48
N GLU A 993 -8.42 3.53 57.52
CA GLU A 993 -8.80 2.12 57.38
C GLU A 993 -8.35 1.52 56.04
N LEU A 994 -8.37 2.30 54.95
CA LEU A 994 -8.01 1.81 53.62
C LEU A 994 -6.55 1.40 53.51
N PHE A 995 -5.63 2.09 54.20
CA PHE A 995 -4.21 1.73 54.23
C PHE A 995 -3.97 0.42 54.99
N PHE A 996 -4.67 0.22 56.12
CA PHE A 996 -4.61 -1.03 56.87
C PHE A 996 -5.19 -2.20 56.09
N ASP A 997 -6.35 -2.00 55.44
CA ASP A 997 -6.98 -3.01 54.59
C ASP A 997 -6.09 -3.35 53.39
N ALA A 998 -5.50 -2.35 52.73
CA ALA A 998 -4.54 -2.56 51.65
C ALA A 998 -3.34 -3.41 52.11
N ALA A 999 -2.73 -3.09 53.25
CA ALA A 999 -1.61 -3.86 53.80
C ALA A 999 -2.02 -5.32 54.12
N LYS A 1000 -3.23 -5.53 54.64
CA LYS A 1000 -3.80 -6.87 54.90
C LYS A 1000 -4.04 -7.65 53.61
N HIS A 1001 -4.51 -6.97 52.56
CA HIS A 1001 -4.69 -7.57 51.25
C HIS A 1001 -3.34 -7.95 50.62
N LEU A 1002 -2.35 -7.06 50.63
CA LEU A 1002 -1.00 -7.33 50.12
C LEU A 1002 -0.38 -8.57 50.79
N HIS A 1003 -0.48 -8.66 52.12
CA HIS A 1003 0.00 -9.82 52.88
C HIS A 1003 -0.69 -11.13 52.49
N LYS A 1004 -1.98 -11.09 52.13
CA LYS A 1004 -2.72 -12.28 51.67
C LYS A 1004 -2.39 -12.65 50.22
N THR A 1005 -1.99 -11.69 49.40
CA THR A 1005 -1.72 -11.93 47.98
C THR A 1005 -0.34 -12.53 47.69
N LEU A 1006 0.60 -12.45 48.65
CA LEU A 1006 1.99 -12.91 48.50
C LEU A 1006 2.75 -12.27 47.32
N LEU A 1007 2.30 -11.09 46.84
CA LEU A 1007 2.96 -10.33 45.77
C LEU A 1007 4.15 -9.50 46.27
N LYS A 1008 4.15 -9.11 47.56
CA LYS A 1008 5.22 -8.37 48.22
C LYS A 1008 5.86 -9.20 49.33
N THR A 1009 7.15 -8.98 49.54
CA THR A 1009 7.88 -9.47 50.72
C THR A 1009 7.41 -8.77 51.99
N GLU A 1010 7.61 -9.39 53.16
CA GLU A 1010 7.26 -8.78 54.45
C GLU A 1010 7.95 -7.41 54.66
N ALA A 1011 9.19 -7.27 54.18
CA ALA A 1011 9.94 -6.02 54.23
C ALA A 1011 9.29 -4.90 53.41
N GLU A 1012 8.78 -5.21 52.21
CA GLU A 1012 8.08 -4.23 51.36
C GLU A 1012 6.73 -3.83 51.95
N ILE A 1013 6.00 -4.78 52.55
CA ILE A 1013 4.75 -4.49 53.27
C ILE A 1013 5.03 -3.61 54.49
N TYR A 1014 6.14 -3.84 55.19
CA TYR A 1014 6.55 -3.02 56.33
C TYR A 1014 6.80 -1.57 55.92
N ARG A 1015 7.50 -1.31 54.81
CA ARG A 1015 7.71 0.06 54.29
C ARG A 1015 6.40 0.78 53.99
N PHE A 1016 5.41 0.08 53.41
CA PHE A 1016 4.09 0.68 53.17
C PHE A 1016 3.37 1.03 54.49
N LYS A 1017 3.48 0.18 55.52
CA LYS A 1017 2.92 0.46 56.86
C LYS A 1017 3.63 1.63 57.55
N GLU A 1018 4.94 1.75 57.38
CA GLU A 1018 5.72 2.85 57.90
C GLU A 1018 5.26 4.18 57.27
N PHE A 1019 5.12 4.22 55.95
CA PHE A 1019 4.56 5.38 55.26
C PHE A 1019 3.14 5.70 55.73
N ALA A 1020 2.26 4.70 55.84
CA ALA A 1020 0.89 4.88 56.34
C ALA A 1020 0.87 5.47 57.77
N SER A 1021 1.82 5.08 58.63
CA SER A 1021 1.96 5.62 59.98
C SER A 1021 2.39 7.10 59.96
N LYS A 1022 3.31 7.48 59.05
CA LYS A 1022 3.67 8.90 58.84
C LYS A 1022 2.46 9.73 58.42
N VAL A 1023 1.66 9.22 57.47
CA VAL A 1023 0.43 9.88 57.01
C VAL A 1023 -0.58 10.02 58.16
N GLU A 1024 -0.74 9.00 59.01
CA GLU A 1024 -1.61 9.07 60.21
C GLU A 1024 -1.17 10.17 61.18
N ILE A 1025 0.14 10.29 61.44
CA ILE A 1025 0.70 11.37 62.26
C ILE A 1025 0.39 12.74 61.64
N LYS A 1026 0.62 12.91 60.33
CA LYS A 1026 0.32 14.17 59.62
C LYS A 1026 -1.17 14.50 59.58
N ALA A 1027 -2.04 13.50 59.45
CA ALA A 1027 -3.48 13.70 59.51
C ALA A 1027 -3.93 14.15 60.92
N ALA A 1028 -3.34 13.60 61.97
CA ALA A 1028 -3.58 14.02 63.35
C ALA A 1028 -3.03 15.44 63.62
N GLU A 1029 -1.84 15.77 63.12
CA GLU A 1029 -1.28 17.14 63.17
C GLU A 1029 -2.21 18.15 62.46
N ASN A 1030 -2.70 17.81 61.26
CA ASN A 1030 -3.62 18.67 60.50
C ASN A 1030 -4.96 18.87 61.23
N ALA A 1031 -5.55 17.79 61.75
CA ALA A 1031 -6.80 17.84 62.52
C ALA A 1031 -6.65 18.61 63.84
N ALA A 1032 -5.46 18.56 64.46
CA ALA A 1032 -5.14 19.32 65.67
C ALA A 1032 -4.85 20.79 65.39
N ARG A 1033 -4.36 21.13 64.18
CA ARG A 1033 -4.13 22.51 63.76
C ARG A 1033 -5.41 23.24 63.39
N ASN A 1034 -6.32 22.61 62.62
CA ASN A 1034 -7.60 23.19 62.14
C ASN A 1034 -7.67 24.74 62.24
N GLU A 1035 -6.76 25.43 61.56
CA GLU A 1035 -6.78 26.88 61.42
C GLU A 1035 -7.81 27.17 60.32
N ASP A 1036 -9.04 27.45 60.75
CA ASP A 1036 -10.14 27.80 59.85
C ASP A 1036 -9.92 29.24 59.37
N TYR A 1037 -9.24 29.41 58.24
CA TYR A 1037 -9.04 30.71 57.58
C TYR A 1037 -10.27 31.15 56.75
N ASP A 1038 -11.43 30.54 57.00
CA ASP A 1038 -12.70 30.83 56.32
C ASP A 1038 -13.15 32.29 56.52
N ASP A 1039 -12.67 32.97 57.57
CA ASP A 1039 -12.92 34.38 57.85
C ASP A 1039 -11.83 35.33 57.33
N ALA A 1040 -10.85 34.84 56.57
CA ALA A 1040 -9.91 35.69 55.85
C ALA A 1040 -10.66 36.67 54.92
N PRO A 1041 -10.22 37.94 54.80
CA PRO A 1041 -10.76 38.88 53.82
C PRO A 1041 -10.83 38.27 52.42
N ASP A 1042 -11.91 38.52 51.69
CA ASP A 1042 -12.12 37.94 50.34
C ASP A 1042 -11.01 38.31 49.34
N GLU A 1043 -10.34 39.45 49.55
CA GLU A 1043 -9.18 39.89 48.76
C GLU A 1043 -7.92 39.04 48.98
N PHE A 1044 -7.82 38.31 50.08
CA PHE A 1044 -6.72 37.39 50.39
C PHE A 1044 -7.01 35.97 49.90
N LYS A 1045 -8.24 35.70 49.45
CA LYS A 1045 -8.66 34.37 48.98
C LYS A 1045 -8.51 34.24 47.48
N ASP A 1046 -8.13 33.04 47.04
CA ASP A 1046 -8.06 32.70 45.63
C ASP A 1046 -9.48 32.74 45.02
N PRO A 1047 -9.68 33.40 43.88
CA PRO A 1047 -11.00 33.59 43.28
C PRO A 1047 -11.68 32.31 42.76
N LEU A 1048 -10.94 31.20 42.59
CA LEU A 1048 -11.48 29.92 42.16
C LEU A 1048 -11.58 28.93 43.32
N MET A 1049 -10.53 28.83 44.14
CA MET A 1049 -10.45 27.87 45.25
C MET A 1049 -11.10 28.38 46.54
N MET A 1050 -11.32 29.70 46.66
CA MET A 1050 -11.81 30.37 47.88
C MET A 1050 -10.96 30.10 49.14
N THR A 1051 -9.72 29.68 48.95
CA THR A 1051 -8.72 29.43 50.00
C THR A 1051 -7.75 30.60 50.09
N LEU A 1052 -7.13 30.81 51.26
CA LEU A 1052 -6.08 31.83 51.43
C LEU A 1052 -4.95 31.64 50.38
N MET A 1053 -4.57 32.72 49.68
CA MET A 1053 -3.45 32.71 48.74
C MET A 1053 -2.12 32.71 49.48
N LEU A 1054 -1.21 31.81 49.12
CA LEU A 1054 0.14 31.75 49.71
C LEU A 1054 1.15 32.51 48.85
N GLU A 1055 1.04 32.38 47.53
CA GLU A 1055 1.86 33.09 46.56
C GLU A 1055 0.97 33.82 45.55
N PRO A 1056 0.43 35.01 45.89
CA PRO A 1056 -0.47 35.72 45.00
C PRO A 1056 0.27 36.24 43.75
N VAL A 1057 -0.32 36.00 42.57
CA VAL A 1057 0.19 36.41 41.26
C VAL A 1057 -0.92 37.07 40.43
N ILE A 1058 -0.54 38.09 39.67
CA ILE A 1058 -1.40 38.87 38.79
C ILE A 1058 -1.41 38.23 37.40
N LEU A 1059 -2.62 38.02 36.87
CA LEU A 1059 -2.88 37.62 35.49
C LEU A 1059 -2.92 38.87 34.61
N PRO A 1060 -1.95 39.11 33.71
CA PRO A 1060 -1.91 40.36 32.92
C PRO A 1060 -3.08 40.51 31.95
N THR A 1061 -3.71 39.41 31.54
CA THR A 1061 -4.82 39.37 30.57
C THR A 1061 -6.16 39.76 31.19
N SER A 1062 -6.44 39.35 32.43
CA SER A 1062 -7.71 39.65 33.13
C SER A 1062 -7.56 40.67 34.26
N GLY A 1063 -6.33 40.97 34.70
CA GLY A 1063 -6.03 41.79 35.86
C GLY A 1063 -6.40 41.14 37.20
N LYS A 1064 -6.81 39.86 37.20
CA LYS A 1064 -7.18 39.12 38.42
C LYS A 1064 -5.94 38.61 39.14
N ILE A 1065 -6.04 38.51 40.47
CA ILE A 1065 -5.00 37.92 41.32
C ILE A 1065 -5.43 36.52 41.72
N MET A 1066 -4.52 35.56 41.61
CA MET A 1066 -4.72 34.16 41.95
C MET A 1066 -3.52 33.63 42.73
N ASP A 1067 -3.69 32.52 43.43
CA ASP A 1067 -2.54 31.80 43.96
C ASP A 1067 -1.73 31.16 42.83
N ARG A 1068 -0.40 31.24 42.91
CA ARG A 1068 0.53 30.73 41.89
C ARG A 1068 0.34 29.25 41.61
N ALA A 1069 0.11 28.42 42.63
CA ALA A 1069 -0.08 26.99 42.45
C ALA A 1069 -1.40 26.70 41.73
N VAL A 1070 -2.46 27.46 42.04
CA VAL A 1070 -3.79 27.33 41.42
C VAL A 1070 -3.75 27.70 39.94
N ILE A 1071 -3.20 28.87 39.58
CA ILE A 1071 -3.12 29.25 38.15
C ILE A 1071 -2.18 28.32 37.38
N THR A 1072 -1.04 27.93 37.96
CA THR A 1072 -0.08 27.05 37.26
C THR A 1072 -0.73 25.70 36.97
N ARG A 1073 -1.60 25.19 37.86
CA ARG A 1073 -2.39 23.98 37.62
C ARG A 1073 -3.37 24.12 36.45
N HIS A 1074 -4.04 25.26 36.30
CA HIS A 1074 -4.89 25.52 35.13
C HIS A 1074 -4.05 25.50 33.83
N LEU A 1075 -2.90 26.17 33.85
CA LEU A 1075 -1.95 26.24 32.73
C LEU A 1075 -1.33 24.89 32.35
N LEU A 1076 -1.28 23.92 33.26
CA LEU A 1076 -0.87 22.54 32.93
C LEU A 1076 -1.87 21.79 32.05
N ASN A 1077 -3.13 22.25 31.98
CA ASN A 1077 -4.17 21.67 31.13
C ASN A 1077 -4.52 22.56 29.94
N SER A 1078 -4.40 23.88 30.07
CA SER A 1078 -4.73 24.83 29.01
C SER A 1078 -3.94 26.13 29.20
N ASP A 1079 -3.20 26.54 28.16
CA ASP A 1079 -2.42 27.80 28.12
C ASP A 1079 -3.33 29.03 27.92
N THR A 1080 -4.32 29.19 28.80
CA THR A 1080 -5.30 30.28 28.76
C THR A 1080 -5.56 30.86 30.14
N ASP A 1081 -6.02 32.10 30.20
CA ASP A 1081 -6.54 32.70 31.42
C ASP A 1081 -7.94 32.11 31.76
N PRO A 1082 -8.18 31.63 32.99
CA PRO A 1082 -9.43 30.96 33.35
C PRO A 1082 -10.67 31.86 33.30
N PHE A 1083 -10.50 33.19 33.38
CA PHE A 1083 -11.61 34.15 33.42
C PHE A 1083 -12.02 34.66 32.05
N ASN A 1084 -11.08 34.86 31.14
CA ASN A 1084 -11.35 35.45 29.81
C ASN A 1084 -10.94 34.56 28.62
N ARG A 1085 -10.28 33.42 28.88
CA ARG A 1085 -9.79 32.45 27.89
C ARG A 1085 -8.77 32.99 26.89
N GLN A 1086 -8.16 34.15 27.16
CA GLN A 1086 -7.06 34.66 26.35
C GLN A 1086 -5.79 33.84 26.60
N PRO A 1087 -4.87 33.74 25.61
CA PRO A 1087 -3.62 33.00 25.79
C PRO A 1087 -2.80 33.52 26.98
N LEU A 1088 -2.38 32.62 27.85
CA LEU A 1088 -1.60 32.93 29.04
C LEU A 1088 -0.59 31.80 29.29
N THR A 1089 0.65 32.14 29.62
CA THR A 1089 1.70 31.19 30.00
C THR A 1089 2.25 31.50 31.39
N THR A 1090 2.92 30.52 32.02
CA THR A 1090 3.47 30.68 33.37
C THR A 1090 4.48 31.82 33.46
N ASP A 1091 5.20 32.11 32.38
CA ASP A 1091 6.21 33.17 32.32
C ASP A 1091 5.58 34.58 32.28
N MET A 1092 4.30 34.68 31.93
CA MET A 1092 3.56 35.94 31.91
C MET A 1092 3.03 36.36 33.30
N LEU A 1093 3.08 35.46 34.29
CA LEU A 1093 2.56 35.71 35.63
C LEU A 1093 3.43 36.72 36.37
N GLN A 1094 2.82 37.77 36.91
CA GLN A 1094 3.51 38.82 37.65
C GLN A 1094 3.30 38.63 39.17
N PRO A 1095 4.33 38.68 40.02
CA PRO A 1095 4.15 38.58 41.47
C PRO A 1095 3.31 39.74 42.04
N ALA A 1096 2.31 39.43 42.86
CA ALA A 1096 1.53 40.44 43.60
C ALA A 1096 2.18 40.71 44.97
N THR A 1097 3.38 41.30 44.96
CA THR A 1097 4.23 41.43 46.18
C THR A 1097 3.55 42.22 47.30
N GLU A 1098 2.81 43.28 46.97
CA GLU A 1098 2.09 44.10 47.97
C GLU A 1098 1.01 43.29 48.70
N LEU A 1099 0.20 42.52 47.97
CA LEU A 1099 -0.84 41.68 48.55
C LEU A 1099 -0.23 40.54 49.38
N ARG A 1100 0.89 39.97 48.93
CA ARG A 1100 1.62 38.96 49.69
C ARG A 1100 2.05 39.48 51.07
N ILE A 1101 2.58 40.70 51.14
CA ILE A 1101 2.98 41.33 52.41
C ILE A 1101 1.76 41.51 53.32
N GLN A 1102 0.62 41.97 52.77
CA GLN A 1102 -0.61 42.13 53.54
C GLN A 1102 -1.14 40.80 54.11
N ILE A 1103 -1.08 39.72 53.32
CA ILE A 1103 -1.46 38.37 53.77
C ILE A 1103 -0.51 37.88 54.88
N GLU A 1104 0.80 38.07 54.71
CA GLU A 1104 1.81 37.68 55.71
C GLU A 1104 1.64 38.48 57.03
N GLU A 1105 1.36 39.77 56.95
CA GLU A 1105 1.05 40.61 58.12
C GLU A 1105 -0.24 40.18 58.82
N TRP A 1106 -1.29 39.85 58.05
CA TRP A 1106 -2.55 39.34 58.59
C TRP A 1106 -2.36 38.00 59.31
N LEU A 1107 -1.62 37.07 58.72
CA LEU A 1107 -1.26 35.79 59.33
C LEU A 1107 -0.47 35.99 60.63
N GLN A 1108 0.51 36.90 60.65
CA GLN A 1108 1.28 37.19 61.86
C GLN A 1108 0.45 37.83 62.96
N ASN A 1109 -0.53 38.67 62.63
CA ASN A 1109 -1.42 39.25 63.63
C ASN A 1109 -2.34 38.19 64.24
N ARG A 1110 -2.87 37.26 63.45
CA ARG A 1110 -3.66 36.13 63.99
C ARG A 1110 -2.86 35.20 64.89
N GLN A 1111 -1.65 34.83 64.48
CA GLN A 1111 -0.76 33.98 65.29
C GLN A 1111 -0.34 34.62 66.63
N ARG A 1112 -0.59 35.92 66.83
CA ARG A 1112 -0.41 36.61 68.12
C ARG A 1112 -1.70 36.73 68.93
N GLU A 1113 -2.86 36.55 68.29
CA GLU A 1113 -4.18 36.61 68.92
C GLU A 1113 -4.66 35.23 69.41
N ASP A 1114 -4.22 34.15 68.77
CA ASP A 1114 -4.30 32.76 69.26
C ASP A 1114 -3.14 32.40 70.21
#